data_AF-H8ZCJ1-F1
#
_entry.id   AF-H8ZCJ1-F1
#
_cell.length_a   1.000
_cell.length_b   1.000
_cell.length_c   1.000
_cell.angle_alpha   90.00
_cell.angle_beta   90.00
_cell.angle_gamma   90.00
#
_symmetry.space_group_name_H-M   'P 1'
#
loop_
_entity.id
_entity.type
_entity.pdbx_description
1 polymer ?
#
loop_
_entity_poly.entity_id
_entity_poly.type
_entity_poly.pdbx_seq_one_letter_code
_entity_poly.pdbx_strand_id
1 'polypeptide(L)'
;MAKVELDCKTFKERMENIIQVIPEEVDALMITFGERDTTFSYGINSAMFFYLLGYEFPLTTLIIRRTEVLAISSTKKCLILDNLKETVNIRTFSRLKDISNQGEIIKSIKEICSDKVLGILNEDRGPSVVEWENNFNTVDITKSIEGALVKKDRKQQDLLRLAGVSATQMSLLLEGKIKHILKTDDRVIHEELSEQIEAALEVEMKRLPSELDQSYIELCFKPIIQSGGRYLKTKTEKGEFINPYNEQLLYFDIISYYLWVAYKGNCSHIGRTLLIAPNKKSKDVLAYTLRFMKYVIKNIAQGKTPEQIKEETMKRFNEVVDPRYQTELRHKMKIEIGPYIGIRPEEGVAPELLGTAPIQANSVFSVSVGFYDLIKMIDEDDRAGTIHMDNVVMMEQSAPKLLTPFSMDVMDYIFEKPVELTKRTLSGRRLRNKDKEVERANEINEHQKQLMDELIEEQLQFYKMHDEPEEEEVEEPAEKIVSYEKETLIPRGSSVIKIDQRASSVIIPVFGAAVPFHINTIKTVTKTIEDGLGYLKISFYQPSGDLSLSVNNLLSLVIKDTQENVMTAWRDINNLKKDEESEEEVEEGEQEDLQEIMGRVETLQNVFMRCDHRMGTKKNVANTVELHKNGLRYHSKQAGNVDILFTKIKHMFLQPGAAESPSLLHFRLHTPITIADKKTTDVQFFRDCVANAVHDTRKTGSRAGGEEAEIYEEEEEERIREEINDAFYDFAVCVSEKSRVILEEPVSKGFFGVPHRQSVFIQPTSECLINLTEFPFFVLPFKDIEILNFERRVSGVTTSDLVFVLKDKTKTPVHVHGVSAMSVPWLMDFFDSKNICFTETKVNIQWNNVLKSILNDPVAFYEGGAWAILQPSRETGNEEEQEETGDDVVDLNTTEESDDDDDEDFLTDEDLAPSEDESEEESESYADESDSNENSFVVSDEKDESEEIPKKKKQKR
;
A
#
# COMPACT_ATOMS: atom_id res chain seq x y z
N MET A 1 22.37 -14.18 23.76
CA MET A 1 23.70 -13.58 23.48
C MET A 1 24.70 -14.70 23.35
N ALA A 2 25.24 -14.93 22.15
CA ALA A 2 26.36 -15.84 21.95
C ALA A 2 27.54 -15.42 22.84
N LYS A 3 28.29 -16.39 23.36
CA LYS A 3 29.48 -16.14 24.18
C LYS A 3 30.53 -15.48 23.29
N VAL A 4 30.99 -14.27 23.65
CA VAL A 4 32.04 -13.57 22.90
C VAL A 4 33.33 -14.38 22.99
N GLU A 5 33.78 -14.92 21.87
CA GLU A 5 35.04 -15.66 21.75
C GLU A 5 36.05 -14.87 20.93
N LEU A 6 37.20 -14.57 21.53
CA LEU A 6 38.28 -13.83 20.91
C LEU A 6 39.28 -14.77 20.23
N ASP A 7 39.71 -14.43 19.02
CA ASP A 7 40.77 -15.15 18.33
C ASP A 7 42.14 -14.61 18.76
N CYS A 8 42.70 -15.21 19.83
CA CYS A 8 43.95 -14.76 20.44
C CYS A 8 45.14 -14.74 19.46
N LYS A 9 45.18 -15.69 18.51
CA LYS A 9 46.25 -15.79 17.51
C LYS A 9 46.17 -14.64 16.52
N THR A 10 44.98 -14.39 15.96
CA THR A 10 44.76 -13.28 15.04
C THR A 10 45.00 -11.93 15.72
N PHE A 11 44.57 -11.77 16.98
CA PHE A 11 44.85 -10.56 17.76
C PHE A 11 46.35 -10.27 17.85
N LYS A 12 47.16 -11.29 18.19
CA LYS A 12 48.62 -11.13 18.32
C LYS A 12 49.27 -10.74 17.00
N GLU A 13 48.95 -11.44 15.90
CA GLU A 13 49.53 -11.16 14.58
C GLU A 13 49.19 -9.74 14.10
N ARG A 14 47.93 -9.32 14.27
CA ARG A 14 47.46 -7.98 13.90
C ARG A 14 48.06 -6.89 14.80
N MET A 15 48.17 -7.15 16.10
CA MET A 15 48.85 -6.25 17.04
C MET A 15 50.32 -6.05 16.66
N GLU A 16 51.04 -7.11 16.31
CA GLU A 16 52.44 -7.03 15.87
C GLU A 16 52.59 -6.21 14.57
N ASN A 17 51.66 -6.35 13.63
CA ASN A 17 51.62 -5.52 12.42
C ASN A 17 51.43 -4.03 12.74
N ILE A 18 50.54 -3.72 13.68
CA ILE A 18 50.31 -2.34 14.13
C ILE A 18 51.54 -1.78 14.82
N ILE A 19 52.20 -2.56 15.68
CA ILE A 19 53.42 -2.15 16.37
C ILE A 19 54.53 -1.75 15.38
N GLN A 20 54.64 -2.44 14.25
CA GLN A 20 55.65 -2.14 13.22
C GLN A 20 55.46 -0.78 12.54
N VAL A 21 54.24 -0.24 12.52
CA VAL A 21 53.93 1.04 11.86
C VAL A 21 53.84 2.22 12.83
N ILE A 22 53.93 1.97 14.14
CA ILE A 22 54.02 3.03 15.15
C ILE A 22 55.38 3.74 14.99
N PRO A 23 55.42 5.07 14.82
CA PRO A 23 56.67 5.84 14.73
C PRO A 23 57.60 5.59 15.93
N GLU A 24 58.91 5.70 15.74
CA GLU A 24 59.88 5.49 16.83
C GLU A 24 59.74 6.51 17.96
N GLU A 25 59.34 7.75 17.63
CA GLU A 25 59.06 8.82 18.60
C GLU A 25 57.79 8.57 19.45
N VAL A 26 56.95 7.61 19.08
CA VAL A 26 55.67 7.31 19.75
C VAL A 26 55.81 6.02 20.57
N ASP A 27 55.52 6.06 21.88
CA ASP A 27 55.70 4.90 22.78
C ASP A 27 54.66 3.81 22.50
N ALA A 28 53.42 4.21 22.22
CA ALA A 28 52.27 3.32 22.08
C ALA A 28 51.14 3.95 21.26
N LEU A 29 50.27 3.13 20.69
CA LEU A 29 49.02 3.55 20.06
C LEU A 29 47.88 3.43 21.08
N MET A 30 47.15 4.51 21.32
CA MET A 30 45.93 4.55 22.12
C MET A 30 44.71 4.59 21.19
N ILE A 31 43.88 3.55 21.26
CA ILE A 31 42.60 3.43 20.55
C ILE A 31 41.51 3.51 21.59
N THR A 32 40.60 4.47 21.45
CA THR A 32 39.48 4.65 22.38
C THR A 32 38.18 4.64 21.60
N PHE A 33 37.25 3.77 22.01
CA PHE A 33 35.90 3.74 21.47
C PHE A 33 34.92 4.23 22.53
N GLY A 34 34.16 5.27 22.17
CA GLY A 34 33.26 5.99 23.06
C GLY A 34 31.92 5.29 23.25
N GLU A 35 30.88 6.10 23.48
CA GLU A 35 29.49 5.62 23.47
C GLU A 35 29.04 5.40 22.03
N ARG A 36 28.31 4.30 21.79
CA ARG A 36 27.94 3.86 20.44
C ARG A 36 27.15 4.93 19.69
N ASP A 37 26.19 5.55 20.37
CA ASP A 37 25.29 6.55 19.76
C ASP A 37 26.00 7.87 19.38
N THR A 38 27.18 8.10 19.96
CA THR A 38 28.00 9.31 19.73
C THR A 38 29.19 9.08 18.82
N THR A 39 29.46 7.83 18.42
CA THR A 39 30.64 7.47 17.64
C THR A 39 30.22 6.92 16.28
N PHE A 40 30.79 7.43 15.20
CA PHE A 40 30.55 6.89 13.86
C PHE A 40 31.00 5.42 13.79
N SER A 41 30.10 4.50 13.43
CA SER A 41 30.31 3.05 13.49
C SER A 41 31.48 2.55 12.63
N TYR A 42 31.78 3.24 11.53
CA TYR A 42 32.92 2.93 10.65
C TYR A 42 34.11 3.90 10.82
N GLY A 43 34.11 4.68 11.90
CA GLY A 43 35.28 5.47 12.28
C GLY A 43 36.47 4.56 12.60
N ILE A 44 37.68 5.06 12.38
CA ILE A 44 38.92 4.29 12.48
C ILE A 44 39.13 3.67 13.86
N ASN A 45 38.66 4.32 14.94
CA ASN A 45 38.73 3.72 16.28
C ASN A 45 37.86 2.47 16.38
N SER A 46 36.60 2.50 15.90
CA SER A 46 35.73 1.32 15.88
C SER A 46 36.32 0.23 15.00
N ALA A 47 36.76 0.60 13.80
CA ALA A 47 37.40 -0.30 12.86
C ALA A 47 38.59 -1.01 13.51
N MET A 48 39.44 -0.31 14.26
CA MET A 48 40.56 -0.93 14.98
C MET A 48 40.13 -1.96 16.03
N PHE A 49 38.99 -1.78 16.70
CA PHE A 49 38.42 -2.82 17.56
C PHE A 49 37.99 -4.05 16.77
N PHE A 50 37.30 -3.89 15.64
CA PHE A 50 36.98 -5.01 14.74
C PHE A 50 38.23 -5.69 14.17
N TYR A 51 39.25 -4.91 13.79
CA TYR A 51 40.51 -5.43 13.30
C TYR A 51 41.19 -6.28 14.37
N LEU A 52 41.31 -5.79 15.60
CA LEU A 52 42.07 -6.50 16.62
C LEU A 52 41.28 -7.64 17.25
N LEU A 53 40.03 -7.39 17.63
CA LEU A 53 39.23 -8.28 18.47
C LEU A 53 38.11 -9.01 17.71
N GLY A 54 37.72 -8.53 16.53
CA GLY A 54 36.56 -9.04 15.78
C GLY A 54 35.21 -8.54 16.30
N TYR A 55 35.20 -7.68 17.31
CA TYR A 55 33.99 -7.09 17.90
C TYR A 55 34.25 -5.65 18.33
N GLU A 56 33.21 -4.82 18.34
CA GLU A 56 33.25 -3.51 19.00
C GLU A 56 33.22 -3.67 20.52
N PHE A 57 34.03 -2.86 21.20
CA PHE A 57 34.00 -2.75 22.65
C PHE A 57 33.71 -1.29 23.05
N PRO A 58 32.44 -0.86 23.13
CA PRO A 58 32.10 0.50 23.56
C PRO A 58 32.73 0.87 24.91
N LEU A 59 32.98 2.15 25.17
CA LEU A 59 33.57 2.64 26.41
C LEU A 59 34.85 1.89 26.81
N THR A 60 35.72 1.62 25.84
CA THR A 60 36.96 0.86 26.05
C THR A 60 38.13 1.58 25.42
N THR A 61 39.25 1.58 26.14
CA THR A 61 40.54 2.07 25.64
C THR A 61 41.52 0.91 25.58
N LEU A 62 42.18 0.73 24.44
CA LEU A 62 43.33 -0.16 24.28
C LEU A 62 44.58 0.71 24.03
N ILE A 63 45.62 0.50 24.83
CA ILE A 63 46.92 1.12 24.64
C ILE A 63 47.91 0.01 24.25
N ILE A 64 48.28 -0.03 22.97
CA ILE A 64 49.16 -1.03 22.39
C ILE A 64 50.58 -0.51 22.41
N ARG A 65 51.38 -1.05 23.33
CA ARG A 65 52.81 -0.76 23.46
C ARG A 65 53.62 -1.87 22.81
N ARG A 66 54.91 -1.62 22.58
CA ARG A 66 55.86 -2.64 22.08
C ARG A 66 56.06 -3.82 23.04
N THR A 67 55.83 -3.62 24.33
CA THR A 67 56.08 -4.61 25.40
C THR A 67 54.82 -5.21 26.01
N GLU A 68 53.68 -4.52 25.91
CA GLU A 68 52.44 -4.90 26.56
C GLU A 68 51.22 -4.16 25.99
N VAL A 69 50.03 -4.66 26.30
CA VAL A 69 48.76 -4.00 26.01
C VAL A 69 48.09 -3.59 27.32
N LEU A 70 47.64 -2.34 27.42
CA LEU A 70 46.80 -1.89 28.53
C LEU A 70 45.35 -1.81 28.04
N ALA A 71 44.43 -2.49 28.72
CA ALA A 71 43.02 -2.52 28.38
C ALA A 71 42.19 -1.92 29.51
N ILE A 72 41.52 -0.80 29.24
CA ILE A 72 40.70 -0.08 30.21
C ILE A 72 39.24 -0.21 29.80
N SER A 73 38.42 -0.86 30.62
CA SER A 73 37.00 -1.06 30.32
C SER A 73 36.21 -1.39 31.59
N SER A 74 34.92 -1.66 31.44
CA SER A 74 34.08 -2.23 32.52
C SER A 74 34.62 -3.58 33.01
N THR A 75 34.32 -3.94 34.26
CA THR A 75 34.74 -5.23 34.86
C THR A 75 34.39 -6.44 33.99
N LYS A 76 33.19 -6.47 33.40
CA LYS A 76 32.75 -7.57 32.52
C LYS A 76 33.62 -7.68 31.25
N LYS A 77 33.93 -6.56 30.61
CA LYS A 77 34.76 -6.52 29.40
C LYS A 77 36.22 -6.87 29.71
N CYS A 78 36.74 -6.42 30.85
CA CYS A 78 38.07 -6.82 31.32
C CYS A 78 38.18 -8.34 31.51
N LEU A 79 37.14 -9.02 32.02
CA LEU A 79 37.12 -10.49 32.12
C LEU A 79 37.19 -11.17 30.75
N ILE A 80 36.58 -10.60 29.72
CA ILE A 80 36.65 -11.14 28.34
C ILE A 80 38.06 -10.91 27.76
N LEU A 81 38.60 -9.70 27.93
CA LEU A 81 39.93 -9.33 27.43
C LEU A 81 41.06 -10.07 28.16
N ASP A 82 40.82 -10.51 29.40
CA ASP A 82 41.75 -11.33 30.17
C ASP A 82 42.04 -12.69 29.51
N ASN A 83 41.14 -13.19 28.65
CA ASN A 83 41.40 -14.40 27.85
C ASN A 83 42.60 -14.24 26.90
N LEU A 84 43.01 -12.99 26.57
CA LEU A 84 44.19 -12.72 25.74
C LEU A 84 45.51 -12.90 26.50
N LYS A 85 45.49 -12.98 27.85
CA LYS A 85 46.70 -13.11 28.69
C LYS A 85 47.54 -14.35 28.37
N GLU A 86 46.93 -15.39 27.83
CA GLU A 86 47.64 -16.61 27.43
C GLU A 86 48.55 -16.40 26.22
N THR A 87 48.27 -15.38 25.39
CA THR A 87 48.96 -15.15 24.12
C THR A 87 49.74 -13.83 24.07
N VAL A 88 49.27 -12.80 24.80
CA VAL A 88 49.84 -11.46 24.82
C VAL A 88 49.95 -10.95 26.25
N ASN A 89 51.01 -10.19 26.56
CA ASN A 89 51.17 -9.51 27.83
C ASN A 89 50.16 -8.35 27.95
N ILE A 90 48.96 -8.63 28.47
CA ILE A 90 47.87 -7.66 28.62
C ILE A 90 47.60 -7.37 30.11
N ARG A 91 47.53 -6.08 30.46
CA ARG A 91 47.09 -5.59 31.78
C ARG A 91 45.73 -4.91 31.66
N THR A 92 44.77 -5.40 32.44
CA THR A 92 43.39 -4.88 32.45
C THR A 92 43.15 -3.95 33.63
N PHE A 93 42.50 -2.81 33.37
CA PHE A 93 42.07 -1.84 34.38
C PHE A 93 40.54 -1.74 34.34
N SER A 94 39.89 -2.21 35.41
CA SER A 94 38.44 -2.18 35.53
C SER A 94 37.96 -0.79 35.97
N ARG A 95 37.28 -0.09 35.07
CA ARG A 95 36.59 1.18 35.34
C ARG A 95 35.28 0.91 36.07
N LEU A 96 35.08 1.56 37.22
CA LEU A 96 33.83 1.47 37.97
C LEU A 96 32.74 2.31 37.29
N LYS A 97 31.47 1.93 37.50
CA LYS A 97 30.32 2.60 36.89
C LYS A 97 30.18 4.07 37.32
N ASP A 98 30.59 4.40 38.53
CA ASP A 98 30.53 5.74 39.12
C ASP A 98 31.76 6.61 38.78
N ILE A 99 32.70 6.08 37.98
CA ILE A 99 33.90 6.78 37.51
C ILE A 99 34.86 7.18 38.67
N SER A 100 34.57 6.74 39.90
CA SER A 100 35.32 7.13 41.11
C SER A 100 36.80 6.78 41.06
N ASN A 101 37.15 5.69 40.37
CA ASN A 101 38.53 5.21 40.22
C ASN A 101 39.25 5.74 38.97
N GLN A 102 38.64 6.63 38.18
CA GLN A 102 39.24 7.12 36.94
C GLN A 102 40.57 7.86 37.16
N GLY A 103 40.65 8.68 38.21
CA GLY A 103 41.88 9.41 38.54
C GLY A 103 43.05 8.49 38.88
N GLU A 104 42.80 7.38 39.58
CA GLU A 104 43.81 6.36 39.90
C GLU A 104 44.28 5.63 38.64
N ILE A 105 43.34 5.26 37.75
CA ILE A 105 43.66 4.62 36.46
C ILE A 105 44.56 5.52 35.61
N ILE A 106 44.22 6.81 35.48
CA ILE A 106 45.02 7.78 34.73
C ILE A 106 46.43 7.86 35.31
N LYS A 107 46.56 7.95 36.63
CA LYS A 107 47.87 7.99 37.31
C LYS A 107 48.70 6.73 37.03
N SER A 108 48.10 5.54 37.14
CA SER A 108 48.79 4.28 36.84
C SER A 108 49.25 4.21 35.38
N ILE A 109 48.44 4.67 34.42
CA ILE A 109 48.83 4.70 33.01
C ILE A 109 50.02 5.64 32.79
N LYS A 110 50.00 6.84 33.39
CA LYS A 110 51.12 7.79 33.30
C LYS A 110 52.42 7.23 33.86
N GLU A 111 52.36 6.52 34.99
CA GLU A 111 53.52 5.84 35.58
C GLU A 111 54.06 4.73 34.65
N ILE A 112 53.18 3.92 34.05
CA ILE A 112 53.54 2.81 33.14
C ILE A 112 54.13 3.33 31.81
N CYS A 113 53.55 4.39 31.25
CA CYS A 113 53.99 5.02 30.01
C CYS A 113 55.13 6.02 30.22
N SER A 114 55.47 6.33 31.47
CA SER A 114 56.49 7.34 31.84
C SER A 114 56.27 8.70 31.18
N ASP A 115 55.00 9.12 31.05
CA ASP A 115 54.55 10.35 30.37
C ASP A 115 55.10 10.56 28.94
N LYS A 116 55.47 9.47 28.25
CA LYS A 116 55.87 9.52 26.84
C LYS A 116 54.67 9.78 25.92
N VAL A 117 54.98 10.18 24.68
CA VAL A 117 53.98 10.47 23.65
C VAL A 117 53.22 9.22 23.24
N LEU A 118 51.89 9.29 23.25
CA LEU A 118 50.96 8.28 22.78
C LEU A 118 50.38 8.68 21.41
N GLY A 119 50.36 7.74 20.47
CA GLY A 119 49.70 7.92 19.19
C GLY A 119 48.19 7.81 19.36
N ILE A 120 47.43 8.69 18.73
CA ILE A 120 45.97 8.65 18.68
C ILE A 120 45.48 8.68 17.24
N LEU A 121 44.21 8.33 17.02
CA LEU A 121 43.57 8.32 15.71
C LEU A 121 42.52 9.43 15.66
N ASN A 122 42.80 10.47 14.87
CA ASN A 122 42.09 11.75 14.86
C ASN A 122 40.95 11.79 13.83
N GLU A 123 39.92 11.00 14.06
CA GLU A 123 38.62 11.08 13.38
C GLU A 123 37.54 11.55 14.39
N ASP A 124 36.27 11.75 14.02
CA ASP A 124 35.23 12.14 14.99
C ASP A 124 35.04 11.05 16.08
N ARG A 125 35.40 11.35 17.33
CA ARG A 125 35.44 10.38 18.46
C ARG A 125 34.47 10.76 19.58
N GLY A 126 33.73 11.84 19.41
CA GLY A 126 32.89 12.41 20.45
C GLY A 126 33.67 13.07 21.61
N PRO A 127 32.98 13.91 22.41
CA PRO A 127 33.61 14.74 23.44
C PRO A 127 34.23 13.94 24.59
N SER A 128 33.64 12.80 24.96
CA SER A 128 34.12 11.96 26.07
C SER A 128 35.48 11.32 25.80
N VAL A 129 35.71 10.93 24.54
CA VAL A 129 37.01 10.38 24.12
C VAL A 129 38.06 11.47 24.12
N VAL A 130 37.74 12.65 23.58
CA VAL A 130 38.66 13.80 23.58
C VAL A 130 39.06 14.21 25.00
N GLU A 131 38.08 14.27 25.93
CA GLU A 131 38.37 14.55 27.35
C GLU A 131 39.28 13.49 27.98
N TRP A 132 39.03 12.20 27.69
CA TRP A 132 39.88 11.11 28.15
C TRP A 132 41.32 11.23 27.65
N GLU A 133 41.50 11.46 26.35
CA GLU A 133 42.81 11.54 25.71
C GLU A 133 43.62 12.78 26.12
N ASN A 134 42.96 13.91 26.41
CA ASN A 134 43.58 15.15 26.90
C ASN A 134 44.32 14.96 28.23
N ASN A 135 44.11 13.86 28.95
CA ASN A 135 44.88 13.52 30.13
C ASN A 135 46.31 13.07 29.82
N PHE A 136 46.64 12.75 28.56
CA PHE A 136 47.91 12.19 28.12
C PHE A 136 48.61 13.08 27.09
N ASN A 137 49.91 12.87 26.89
CA ASN A 137 50.65 13.54 25.82
C ASN A 137 50.43 12.79 24.50
N THR A 138 49.66 13.35 23.57
CA THR A 138 49.19 12.62 22.38
C THR A 138 49.61 13.25 21.06
N VAL A 139 49.84 12.43 20.03
CA VAL A 139 50.10 12.84 18.64
C VAL A 139 49.26 12.04 17.67
N ASP A 140 48.75 12.67 16.61
CA ASP A 140 47.98 11.99 15.57
C ASP A 140 48.88 11.09 14.70
N ILE A 141 48.57 9.80 14.63
CA ILE A 141 49.25 8.81 13.77
C ILE A 141 48.30 8.09 12.80
N THR A 142 47.11 8.64 12.56
CA THR A 142 46.05 8.06 11.72
C THR A 142 46.58 7.53 10.39
N LYS A 143 47.35 8.35 9.66
CA LYS A 143 47.90 8.01 8.33
C LYS A 143 48.79 6.76 8.34
N SER A 144 49.58 6.57 9.39
CA SER A 144 50.45 5.38 9.51
C SER A 144 49.62 4.11 9.70
N ILE A 145 48.53 4.20 10.48
CA ILE A 145 47.62 3.08 10.74
C ILE A 145 46.78 2.77 9.50
N GLU A 146 46.23 3.77 8.82
CA GLU A 146 45.47 3.55 7.59
C GLU A 146 46.31 2.86 6.50
N GLY A 147 47.59 3.25 6.36
CA GLY A 147 48.52 2.57 5.46
C GLY A 147 48.73 1.08 5.78
N ALA A 148 48.69 0.70 7.06
CA ALA A 148 48.80 -0.69 7.50
C ALA A 148 47.56 -1.51 7.15
N LEU A 149 46.37 -0.90 7.19
CA LEU A 149 45.10 -1.57 6.88
C LEU A 149 44.96 -1.92 5.40
N VAL A 150 45.72 -1.30 4.49
CA VAL A 150 45.65 -1.57 3.04
C VAL A 150 45.88 -3.05 2.72
N LYS A 151 46.84 -3.70 3.37
CA LYS A 151 47.15 -5.13 3.17
C LYS A 151 46.25 -6.01 4.03
N LYS A 152 45.52 -6.90 3.38
CA LYS A 152 44.57 -7.81 4.03
C LYS A 152 45.23 -9.14 4.36
N ASP A 153 45.08 -9.56 5.61
CA ASP A 153 45.47 -10.92 6.01
C ASP A 153 44.53 -11.98 5.38
N ARG A 154 44.88 -13.25 5.51
CA ARG A 154 44.12 -14.33 4.86
C ARG A 154 42.66 -14.39 5.35
N LYS A 155 42.44 -14.16 6.65
CA LYS A 155 41.10 -14.19 7.25
C LYS A 155 40.25 -13.01 6.77
N GLN A 156 40.83 -11.82 6.64
CA GLN A 156 40.16 -10.67 6.04
C GLN A 156 39.83 -10.92 4.57
N GLN A 157 40.73 -11.51 3.79
CA GLN A 157 40.45 -11.83 2.38
C GLN A 157 39.24 -12.76 2.24
N ASP A 158 39.14 -13.79 3.09
CA ASP A 158 38.01 -14.73 3.07
C ASP A 158 36.70 -14.04 3.50
N LEU A 159 36.74 -13.17 4.53
CA LEU A 159 35.57 -12.39 4.96
C LEU A 159 35.14 -11.34 3.94
N LEU A 160 36.09 -10.66 3.28
CA LEU A 160 35.81 -9.68 2.22
C LEU A 160 35.23 -10.35 0.98
N ARG A 161 35.62 -11.60 0.68
CA ARG A 161 34.95 -12.41 -0.35
C ARG A 161 33.48 -12.61 0.01
N LEU A 162 33.18 -13.01 1.24
CA LEU A 162 31.80 -13.21 1.71
C LEU A 162 31.01 -11.90 1.74
N ALA A 163 31.64 -10.78 2.11
CA ALA A 163 31.04 -9.44 1.99
C ALA A 163 30.69 -9.09 0.54
N GLY A 164 31.55 -9.45 -0.43
CA GLY A 164 31.28 -9.32 -1.86
C GLY A 164 30.07 -10.14 -2.32
N VAL A 165 29.93 -11.38 -1.86
CA VAL A 165 28.75 -12.21 -2.13
C VAL A 165 27.51 -11.59 -1.49
N SER A 166 27.60 -11.11 -0.25
CA SER A 166 26.51 -10.45 0.47
C SER A 166 26.02 -9.19 -0.25
N ALA A 167 26.94 -8.33 -0.70
CA ALA A 167 26.64 -7.15 -1.52
C ALA A 167 25.91 -7.53 -2.83
N THR A 168 26.33 -8.62 -3.47
CA THR A 168 25.69 -9.11 -4.69
C THR A 168 24.26 -9.59 -4.42
N GLN A 169 24.00 -10.29 -3.31
CA GLN A 169 22.65 -10.71 -2.95
C GLN A 169 21.74 -9.51 -2.62
N MET A 170 22.25 -8.51 -1.89
CA MET A 170 21.51 -7.28 -1.61
C MET A 170 21.17 -6.48 -2.88
N SER A 171 22.09 -6.45 -3.83
CA SER A 171 21.87 -5.84 -5.15
C SER A 171 20.75 -6.55 -5.93
N LEU A 172 20.73 -7.89 -5.94
CA LEU A 172 19.66 -8.67 -6.57
C LEU A 172 18.30 -8.47 -5.88
N LEU A 173 18.29 -8.36 -4.54
CA LEU A 173 17.09 -8.04 -3.77
C LEU A 173 16.51 -6.67 -4.15
N LEU A 174 17.37 -5.64 -4.21
CA LEU A 174 16.97 -4.30 -4.64
C LEU A 174 16.45 -4.29 -6.08
N GLU A 175 17.11 -4.99 -7.00
CA GLU A 175 16.64 -5.14 -8.37
C GLU A 175 15.29 -5.87 -8.44
N GLY A 176 15.07 -6.88 -7.60
CA GLY A 176 13.78 -7.56 -7.46
C GLY A 176 12.66 -6.63 -7.00
N LYS A 177 12.92 -5.80 -5.98
CA LYS A 177 11.96 -4.79 -5.50
C LYS A 177 11.67 -3.73 -6.55
N ILE A 178 12.68 -3.24 -7.27
CA ILE A 178 12.48 -2.30 -8.40
C ILE A 178 11.63 -2.95 -9.49
N LYS A 179 11.86 -4.23 -9.83
CA LYS A 179 11.00 -4.96 -10.78
C LYS A 179 9.56 -5.09 -10.29
N HIS A 180 9.36 -5.30 -8.99
CA HIS A 180 8.02 -5.35 -8.41
C HIS A 180 7.33 -3.98 -8.51
N ILE A 181 8.00 -2.90 -8.09
CA ILE A 181 7.50 -1.51 -8.18
C ILE A 181 7.16 -1.14 -9.63
N LEU A 182 7.97 -1.58 -10.60
CA LEU A 182 7.69 -1.37 -12.02
C LEU A 182 6.44 -2.10 -12.51
N LYS A 183 6.12 -3.28 -11.93
CA LYS A 183 4.91 -4.04 -12.28
C LYS A 183 3.67 -3.46 -11.62
N THR A 184 3.78 -2.98 -10.38
CA THR A 184 2.65 -2.42 -9.63
C THR A 184 2.37 -0.96 -9.97
N ASP A 185 3.29 -0.27 -10.63
CA ASP A 185 3.28 1.18 -10.89
C ASP A 185 3.22 2.00 -9.57
N ASP A 186 3.87 1.47 -8.53
CA ASP A 186 3.90 2.12 -7.22
C ASP A 186 4.77 3.38 -7.26
N ARG A 187 4.24 4.47 -6.72
CA ARG A 187 4.98 5.73 -6.59
C ARG A 187 5.71 5.78 -5.26
N VAL A 188 6.97 5.36 -5.29
CA VAL A 188 7.86 5.29 -4.13
C VAL A 188 8.94 6.37 -4.25
N ILE A 189 9.29 7.04 -3.15
CA ILE A 189 10.45 7.95 -3.12
C ILE A 189 11.75 7.15 -2.89
N HIS A 190 12.90 7.69 -3.29
CA HIS A 190 14.17 6.97 -3.13
C HIS A 190 14.44 6.53 -1.69
N GLU A 191 14.08 7.35 -0.70
CA GLU A 191 14.23 7.04 0.73
C GLU A 191 13.38 5.84 1.15
N GLU A 192 12.11 5.79 0.73
CA GLU A 192 11.19 4.71 1.10
C GLU A 192 11.67 3.37 0.52
N LEU A 193 12.14 3.36 -0.74
CA LEU A 193 12.74 2.16 -1.31
C LEU A 193 14.02 1.75 -0.58
N SER A 194 14.84 2.71 -0.14
CA SER A 194 16.03 2.46 0.68
C SER A 194 15.68 1.76 2.00
N GLU A 195 14.64 2.26 2.70
CA GLU A 195 14.13 1.70 3.95
C GLU A 195 13.49 0.32 3.76
N GLN A 196 12.77 0.11 2.66
CA GLN A 196 12.22 -1.21 2.32
C GLN A 196 13.34 -2.25 2.15
N ILE A 197 14.49 -1.89 1.59
CA ILE A 197 15.64 -2.79 1.48
C ILE A 197 16.32 -3.04 2.81
N GLU A 198 16.40 -2.04 3.67
CA GLU A 198 16.90 -2.19 5.03
C GLU A 198 16.00 -3.14 5.85
N ALA A 199 14.68 -3.00 5.76
CA ALA A 199 13.73 -3.92 6.40
C ALA A 199 13.77 -5.33 5.78
N ALA A 200 13.92 -5.44 4.46
CA ALA A 200 13.98 -6.71 3.76
C ALA A 200 15.23 -7.55 4.12
N LEU A 201 16.30 -6.91 4.58
CA LEU A 201 17.47 -7.61 5.13
C LEU A 201 17.09 -8.50 6.32
N GLU A 202 16.11 -8.12 7.12
CA GLU A 202 15.67 -8.88 8.31
C GLU A 202 14.67 -9.99 7.96
N VAL A 203 13.81 -9.78 6.96
CA VAL A 203 12.62 -10.63 6.72
C VAL A 203 12.73 -11.49 5.45
N GLU A 204 13.39 -11.00 4.39
CA GLU A 204 13.26 -11.54 3.03
C GLU A 204 14.51 -12.29 2.52
N MET A 205 15.64 -12.28 3.24
CA MET A 205 16.87 -12.97 2.83
C MET A 205 16.88 -14.50 3.08
N LYS A 206 15.74 -15.19 2.92
CA LYS A 206 15.63 -16.64 3.20
C LYS A 206 16.37 -17.54 2.20
N ARG A 207 16.86 -17.02 1.06
CA ARG A 207 17.58 -17.78 0.01
C ARG A 207 19.04 -17.35 -0.16
N LEU A 208 19.80 -17.38 0.93
CA LEU A 208 21.25 -17.11 0.89
C LEU A 208 22.06 -18.36 0.48
N PRO A 209 23.19 -18.19 -0.23
CA PRO A 209 24.18 -19.26 -0.37
C PRO A 209 24.56 -19.85 1.00
N SER A 210 24.78 -21.17 1.07
CA SER A 210 25.06 -21.89 2.33
C SER A 210 26.33 -21.42 3.07
N GLU A 211 27.20 -20.66 2.40
CA GLU A 211 28.40 -20.06 2.99
C GLU A 211 28.13 -18.72 3.72
N LEU A 212 26.93 -18.15 3.57
CA LEU A 212 26.50 -16.92 4.21
C LEU A 212 25.51 -17.20 5.34
N ASP A 213 25.72 -16.50 6.45
CA ASP A 213 24.81 -16.45 7.56
C ASP A 213 24.25 -15.02 7.65
N GLN A 214 22.93 -14.91 7.49
CA GLN A 214 22.19 -13.65 7.45
C GLN A 214 22.45 -12.79 8.69
N SER A 215 22.66 -13.40 9.86
CA SER A 215 22.87 -12.69 11.12
C SER A 215 24.14 -11.85 11.17
N TYR A 216 25.05 -12.03 10.21
CA TYR A 216 26.28 -11.26 10.08
C TYR A 216 26.29 -10.29 8.90
N ILE A 217 25.22 -10.23 8.11
CA ILE A 217 25.08 -9.28 7.00
C ILE A 217 24.48 -7.99 7.56
N GLU A 218 25.16 -6.87 7.31
CA GLU A 218 24.73 -5.54 7.74
C GLU A 218 24.88 -4.55 6.59
N LEU A 219 23.99 -3.55 6.49
CA LEU A 219 24.20 -2.41 5.59
C LEU A 219 25.12 -1.40 6.26
N CYS A 220 26.20 -0.98 5.59
CA CYS A 220 27.10 0.03 6.16
C CYS A 220 26.42 1.41 6.20
N PHE A 221 25.63 1.70 5.18
CA PHE A 221 24.88 2.92 4.99
C PHE A 221 23.53 2.56 4.37
N LYS A 222 22.55 3.45 4.50
CA LYS A 222 21.29 3.34 3.75
C LYS A 222 21.60 3.24 2.25
N PRO A 223 20.96 2.31 1.51
CA PRO A 223 21.04 2.23 0.05
C PRO A 223 20.85 3.61 -0.60
N ILE A 224 21.75 3.97 -1.51
CA ILE A 224 21.62 5.21 -2.29
C ILE A 224 20.96 4.86 -3.60
N ILE A 225 19.82 5.48 -3.89
CA ILE A 225 19.04 5.26 -5.11
C ILE A 225 18.79 6.61 -5.76
N GLN A 226 18.97 6.69 -7.08
CA GLN A 226 18.91 7.92 -7.85
C GLN A 226 18.21 7.68 -9.19
N SER A 227 17.35 8.61 -9.59
CA SER A 227 16.62 8.60 -10.86
C SER A 227 16.19 10.03 -11.21
N GLY A 228 15.49 10.23 -12.34
CA GLY A 228 14.72 11.45 -12.57
C GLY A 228 15.54 12.70 -12.89
N GLY A 229 16.77 12.54 -13.40
CA GLY A 229 17.60 13.67 -13.79
C GLY A 229 18.60 14.17 -12.75
N ARG A 230 18.52 13.66 -11.50
CA ARG A 230 19.35 14.13 -10.38
C ARG A 230 20.19 13.01 -9.81
N TYR A 231 21.48 13.02 -10.19
CA TYR A 231 22.45 12.00 -9.79
C TYR A 231 23.58 12.66 -9.00
N LEU A 232 23.43 12.70 -7.68
CA LEU A 232 24.45 13.26 -6.80
C LEU A 232 24.66 12.36 -5.58
N LYS A 233 25.84 11.77 -5.48
CA LYS A 233 26.32 11.04 -4.31
C LYS A 233 27.24 11.98 -3.52
N THR A 234 26.93 12.25 -2.25
CA THR A 234 27.75 13.10 -1.37
C THR A 234 28.00 12.41 -0.02
N LYS A 235 28.77 13.06 0.86
CA LYS A 235 29.06 12.60 2.23
C LYS A 235 28.58 13.60 3.27
N THR A 236 28.14 13.11 4.42
CA THR A 236 27.90 13.93 5.62
C THR A 236 29.21 14.33 6.28
N GLU A 237 29.16 15.24 7.26
CA GLU A 237 30.34 15.60 8.08
C GLU A 237 30.94 14.40 8.82
N LYS A 238 30.11 13.40 9.13
CA LYS A 238 30.52 12.13 9.76
C LYS A 238 31.10 11.11 8.78
N GLY A 239 31.07 11.39 7.47
CA GLY A 239 31.58 10.50 6.43
C GLY A 239 30.57 9.48 5.87
N GLU A 240 29.29 9.58 6.23
CA GLU A 240 28.23 8.72 5.69
C GLU A 240 27.88 9.14 4.26
N PHE A 241 27.78 8.17 3.35
CA PHE A 241 27.31 8.46 2.00
C PHE A 241 25.79 8.67 1.98
N ILE A 242 25.35 9.72 1.30
CA ILE A 242 23.93 10.07 1.16
C ILE A 242 23.60 10.51 -0.27
N ASN A 243 22.33 10.40 -0.64
CA ASN A 243 21.76 11.12 -1.77
C ASN A 243 20.96 12.32 -1.23
N PRO A 244 21.32 13.57 -1.60
CA PRO A 244 20.63 14.76 -1.14
C PRO A 244 19.22 14.92 -1.74
N TYR A 245 18.84 14.06 -2.69
CA TYR A 245 17.53 14.01 -3.34
C TYR A 245 16.75 12.74 -2.96
N ASN A 246 16.89 12.29 -1.71
CA ASN A 246 16.21 11.10 -1.20
C ASN A 246 14.68 11.24 -1.16
N GLU A 247 14.18 12.47 -0.97
CA GLU A 247 12.74 12.79 -1.02
C GLU A 247 12.14 12.76 -2.43
N GLN A 248 12.98 12.59 -3.47
CA GLN A 248 12.50 12.56 -4.85
C GLN A 248 11.81 11.23 -5.16
N LEU A 249 10.70 11.30 -5.90
CA LEU A 249 10.08 10.13 -6.50
C LEU A 249 11.07 9.35 -7.36
N LEU A 250 10.95 8.02 -7.31
CA LEU A 250 11.62 7.12 -8.22
C LEU A 250 10.99 7.28 -9.61
N TYR A 251 11.76 7.77 -10.57
CA TYR A 251 11.36 7.84 -11.96
C TYR A 251 11.77 6.56 -12.69
N PHE A 252 10.87 6.07 -13.53
CA PHE A 252 11.11 4.90 -14.36
C PHE A 252 11.89 5.25 -15.63
N ASP A 253 13.12 5.74 -15.40
CA ASP A 253 14.07 6.18 -16.42
C ASP A 253 15.42 5.43 -16.34
N ILE A 254 16.42 6.06 -15.73
CA ILE A 254 17.75 5.53 -15.48
C ILE A 254 17.89 5.47 -13.98
N ILE A 255 17.79 4.27 -13.42
CA ILE A 255 17.91 4.08 -11.98
C ILE A 255 19.35 3.70 -11.66
N SER A 256 20.04 4.59 -10.96
CA SER A 256 21.43 4.42 -10.51
C SER A 256 21.40 4.17 -9.00
N TYR A 257 22.02 3.09 -8.54
CA TYR A 257 22.07 2.79 -7.11
C TYR A 257 23.45 2.36 -6.62
N TYR A 258 23.68 2.55 -5.32
CA TYR A 258 24.90 2.18 -4.61
C TYR A 258 24.56 1.51 -3.26
N LEU A 259 25.22 0.40 -2.96
CA LEU A 259 25.02 -0.38 -1.74
C LEU A 259 26.39 -0.66 -1.09
N TRP A 260 26.49 -0.36 0.21
CA TRP A 260 27.61 -0.79 1.03
C TRP A 260 27.12 -1.84 2.03
N VAL A 261 27.75 -3.01 1.99
CA VAL A 261 27.35 -4.17 2.79
C VAL A 261 28.55 -4.68 3.56
N ALA A 262 28.39 -4.94 4.84
CA ALA A 262 29.37 -5.58 5.69
C ALA A 262 29.00 -7.03 5.99
N TYR A 263 30.00 -7.90 6.05
CA TYR A 263 29.88 -9.26 6.58
C TYR A 263 30.88 -9.44 7.72
N LYS A 264 30.40 -9.67 8.94
CA LYS A 264 31.24 -9.71 10.16
C LYS A 264 32.17 -8.50 10.27
N GLY A 265 31.62 -7.30 10.04
CA GLY A 265 32.37 -6.03 10.07
C GLY A 265 33.34 -5.79 8.91
N ASN A 266 33.41 -6.66 7.90
CA ASN A 266 34.21 -6.45 6.69
C ASN A 266 33.31 -5.95 5.56
N CYS A 267 33.59 -4.76 5.06
CA CYS A 267 32.80 -4.02 4.10
C CYS A 267 33.05 -4.48 2.65
N SER A 268 32.03 -4.29 1.82
CA SER A 268 32.05 -4.40 0.38
C SER A 268 31.14 -3.33 -0.21
N HIS A 269 31.25 -3.11 -1.52
CA HIS A 269 30.53 -2.08 -2.26
C HIS A 269 30.00 -2.61 -3.59
N ILE A 270 28.81 -2.19 -4.00
CA ILE A 270 28.29 -2.50 -5.32
C ILE A 270 27.47 -1.32 -5.82
N GLY A 271 27.68 -0.95 -7.08
CA GLY A 271 26.94 0.13 -7.74
C GLY A 271 26.54 -0.31 -9.13
N ARG A 272 25.28 -0.07 -9.50
CA ARG A 272 24.71 -0.50 -10.78
C ARG A 272 23.81 0.58 -11.34
N THR A 273 23.60 0.50 -12.65
CA THR A 273 22.58 1.27 -13.34
C THR A 273 21.61 0.34 -14.05
N LEU A 274 20.33 0.53 -13.79
CA LEU A 274 19.22 -0.13 -14.47
C LEU A 274 18.59 0.86 -15.46
N LEU A 275 18.26 0.36 -16.65
CA LEU A 275 17.68 1.16 -17.71
C LEU A 275 16.24 0.73 -17.96
N ILE A 276 15.28 1.65 -17.88
CA ILE A 276 13.87 1.37 -18.08
C ILE A 276 13.42 1.93 -19.43
N ALA A 277 12.95 1.04 -20.31
CA ALA A 277 12.69 1.32 -21.73
C ALA A 277 13.73 2.26 -22.38
N PRO A 278 15.03 1.91 -22.36
CA PRO A 278 16.07 2.80 -22.85
C PRO A 278 16.04 2.96 -24.38
N ASN A 279 16.46 4.15 -24.82
CA ASN A 279 16.76 4.40 -26.22
C ASN A 279 18.07 3.75 -26.67
N LYS A 280 18.40 3.86 -27.96
CA LYS A 280 19.63 3.25 -28.50
C LYS A 280 20.89 3.80 -27.85
N LYS A 281 20.95 5.11 -27.55
CA LYS A 281 22.12 5.77 -26.97
C LYS A 281 22.41 5.25 -25.57
N SER A 282 21.41 5.15 -24.70
CA SER A 282 21.59 4.62 -23.34
C SER A 282 21.99 3.15 -23.33
N LYS A 283 21.42 2.31 -24.20
CA LYS A 283 21.86 0.91 -24.40
C LYS A 283 23.34 0.83 -24.83
N ASP A 284 23.74 1.65 -25.80
CA ASP A 284 25.11 1.69 -26.30
C ASP A 284 26.09 2.14 -25.19
N VAL A 285 25.74 3.18 -24.43
CA VAL A 285 26.58 3.70 -23.33
C VAL A 285 26.75 2.67 -22.21
N LEU A 286 25.70 1.95 -21.83
CA LEU A 286 25.81 0.86 -20.87
C LEU A 286 26.73 -0.26 -21.39
N ALA A 287 26.58 -0.66 -22.66
CA ALA A 287 27.47 -1.63 -23.29
C ALA A 287 28.94 -1.18 -23.28
N TYR A 288 29.21 0.11 -23.51
CA TYR A 288 30.57 0.67 -23.41
C TYR A 288 31.08 0.61 -21.97
N THR A 289 30.24 0.96 -20.99
CA THR A 289 30.58 0.92 -19.56
C THR A 289 31.02 -0.48 -19.13
N LEU A 290 30.26 -1.52 -19.50
CA LEU A 290 30.61 -2.92 -19.22
C LEU A 290 31.93 -3.35 -19.87
N ARG A 291 32.17 -2.94 -21.13
CA ARG A 291 33.43 -3.22 -21.84
C ARG A 291 34.61 -2.52 -21.19
N PHE A 292 34.47 -1.25 -20.81
CA PHE A 292 35.51 -0.50 -20.13
C PHE A 292 35.80 -1.09 -18.75
N MET A 293 34.79 -1.44 -17.96
CA MET A 293 34.98 -2.13 -16.68
C MET A 293 35.81 -3.42 -16.85
N LYS A 294 35.49 -4.23 -17.86
CA LYS A 294 36.28 -5.44 -18.19
C LYS A 294 37.73 -5.13 -18.56
N TYR A 295 37.99 -4.04 -19.30
CA TYR A 295 39.35 -3.63 -19.63
C TYR A 295 40.12 -3.10 -18.42
N VAL A 296 39.48 -2.28 -17.57
CA VAL A 296 40.09 -1.79 -16.33
C VAL A 296 40.51 -2.97 -15.47
N ILE A 297 39.60 -3.92 -15.19
CA ILE A 297 39.90 -5.11 -14.39
C ILE A 297 41.05 -5.92 -14.99
N LYS A 298 41.09 -6.08 -16.32
CA LYS A 298 42.19 -6.80 -17.00
C LYS A 298 43.53 -6.10 -16.88
N ASN A 299 43.54 -4.77 -16.82
CA ASN A 299 44.76 -3.95 -16.76
C ASN A 299 45.29 -3.79 -15.33
N ILE A 300 44.48 -4.11 -14.31
CA ILE A 300 44.93 -4.13 -12.91
C ILE A 300 46.03 -5.17 -12.75
N ALA A 301 47.16 -4.71 -12.21
CA ALA A 301 48.30 -5.55 -11.86
C ALA A 301 49.06 -4.93 -10.68
N GLN A 302 49.74 -5.77 -9.91
CA GLN A 302 50.59 -5.32 -8.81
C GLN A 302 51.65 -4.32 -9.31
N GLY A 303 51.83 -3.23 -8.55
CA GLY A 303 52.83 -2.20 -8.85
C GLY A 303 52.42 -1.17 -9.90
N LYS A 304 51.33 -1.40 -10.65
CA LYS A 304 50.74 -0.35 -11.51
C LYS A 304 49.99 0.68 -10.67
N THR A 305 50.00 1.92 -11.12
CA THR A 305 49.21 2.99 -10.51
C THR A 305 47.82 3.09 -11.16
N PRO A 306 46.79 3.55 -10.43
CA PRO A 306 45.47 3.85 -11.02
C PRO A 306 45.51 4.77 -12.24
N GLU A 307 46.37 5.79 -12.24
CA GLU A 307 46.57 6.68 -13.40
C GLU A 307 47.08 5.94 -14.63
N GLN A 308 48.05 5.03 -14.48
CA GLN A 308 48.56 4.22 -15.60
C GLN A 308 47.46 3.35 -16.19
N ILE A 309 46.65 2.70 -15.34
CA ILE A 309 45.54 1.84 -15.76
C ILE A 309 44.46 2.66 -16.49
N LYS A 310 44.15 3.86 -15.98
CA LYS A 310 43.23 4.80 -16.60
C LYS A 310 43.73 5.26 -17.97
N GLU A 311 45.00 5.62 -18.10
CA GLU A 311 45.60 6.03 -19.37
C GLU A 311 45.58 4.88 -20.40
N GLU A 312 45.98 3.66 -20.00
CA GLU A 312 45.92 2.47 -20.85
C GLU A 312 44.49 2.16 -21.32
N THR A 313 43.49 2.34 -20.45
CA THR A 313 42.08 2.13 -20.79
C THR A 313 41.58 3.20 -21.76
N MET A 314 41.91 4.47 -21.51
CA MET A 314 41.50 5.59 -22.36
C MET A 314 42.13 5.56 -23.76
N LYS A 315 43.27 4.90 -23.96
CA LYS A 315 43.85 4.67 -25.30
C LYS A 315 42.92 3.88 -26.21
N ARG A 316 42.05 3.03 -25.65
CA ARG A 316 41.06 2.23 -26.38
C ARG A 316 39.72 2.93 -26.55
N PHE A 317 39.59 4.17 -26.10
CA PHE A 317 38.30 4.86 -26.08
C PHE A 317 37.63 4.89 -27.46
N ASN A 318 38.39 5.27 -28.49
CA ASN A 318 37.89 5.37 -29.86
C ASN A 318 37.63 3.99 -30.52
N GLU A 319 38.19 2.91 -29.98
CA GLU A 319 37.94 1.54 -30.45
C GLU A 319 36.62 0.99 -29.89
N VAL A 320 36.23 1.43 -28.69
CA VAL A 320 35.06 0.94 -27.97
C VAL A 320 33.82 1.77 -28.26
N VAL A 321 33.97 3.10 -28.31
CA VAL A 321 32.87 4.06 -28.43
C VAL A 321 32.61 4.38 -29.89
N ASP A 322 31.34 4.30 -30.32
CA ASP A 322 30.91 4.66 -31.67
C ASP A 322 31.34 6.11 -32.01
N PRO A 323 31.93 6.35 -33.20
CA PRO A 323 32.36 7.68 -33.64
C PRO A 323 31.36 8.80 -33.41
N ARG A 324 30.06 8.51 -33.48
CA ARG A 324 28.98 9.47 -33.26
C ARG A 324 28.94 10.06 -31.85
N TYR A 325 29.39 9.30 -30.85
CA TYR A 325 29.34 9.69 -29.44
C TYR A 325 30.71 10.05 -28.85
N GLN A 326 31.81 9.86 -29.59
CA GLN A 326 33.17 10.00 -29.07
C GLN A 326 33.45 11.38 -28.47
N THR A 327 33.08 12.46 -29.16
CA THR A 327 33.33 13.84 -28.69
C THR A 327 32.58 14.15 -27.40
N GLU A 328 31.33 13.70 -27.31
CA GLU A 328 30.47 13.92 -26.13
C GLU A 328 30.94 13.09 -24.93
N LEU A 329 31.09 11.78 -25.12
CA LEU A 329 31.29 10.84 -24.03
C LEU A 329 32.70 10.90 -23.42
N ARG A 330 33.70 11.38 -24.18
CA ARG A 330 35.10 11.38 -23.73
C ARG A 330 35.32 12.23 -22.48
N HIS A 331 34.61 13.35 -22.37
CA HIS A 331 34.70 14.25 -21.22
C HIS A 331 33.74 13.87 -20.09
N LYS A 332 32.79 12.97 -20.35
CA LYS A 332 31.77 12.51 -19.41
C LYS A 332 32.13 11.18 -18.74
N MET A 333 33.10 10.46 -19.31
CA MET A 333 33.63 9.22 -18.74
C MET A 333 34.50 9.50 -17.50
N LYS A 334 34.22 8.79 -16.41
CA LYS A 334 35.09 8.71 -15.24
C LYS A 334 35.46 7.26 -14.97
N ILE A 335 36.73 7.05 -14.64
CA ILE A 335 37.28 5.79 -14.15
C ILE A 335 37.94 6.13 -12.81
N GLU A 336 37.50 5.44 -11.77
CA GLU A 336 38.02 5.57 -10.41
C GLU A 336 38.46 4.18 -9.94
N ILE A 337 39.67 4.09 -9.40
CA ILE A 337 40.24 2.87 -8.84
C ILE A 337 40.73 3.25 -7.45
N GLY A 338 40.15 2.62 -6.43
CA GLY A 338 40.12 3.14 -5.08
C GLY A 338 38.74 3.74 -4.74
N PRO A 339 38.48 4.08 -3.47
CA PRO A 339 39.34 3.85 -2.30
C PRO A 339 39.55 2.35 -1.98
N TYR A 340 40.49 2.05 -1.08
CA TYR A 340 40.61 0.69 -0.55
C TYR A 340 39.43 0.38 0.37
N ILE A 341 39.09 -0.90 0.47
CA ILE A 341 37.96 -1.39 1.26
C ILE A 341 38.49 -2.48 2.20
N GLY A 342 37.94 -2.53 3.41
CA GLY A 342 38.30 -3.52 4.41
C GLY A 342 37.28 -3.60 5.53
N ILE A 343 37.73 -3.40 6.75
CA ILE A 343 36.88 -3.20 7.93
C ILE A 343 36.13 -1.86 7.88
N ARG A 344 36.54 -0.93 7.00
CA ARG A 344 35.82 0.30 6.67
C ARG A 344 35.40 0.32 5.21
N PRO A 345 34.32 1.06 4.87
CA PRO A 345 33.91 1.31 3.50
C PRO A 345 34.95 2.05 2.67
N GLU A 346 35.80 2.84 3.32
CA GLU A 346 36.96 3.50 2.72
C GLU A 346 38.16 3.40 3.68
N GLU A 347 39.28 2.93 3.18
CA GLU A 347 40.53 2.75 3.93
C GLU A 347 41.75 3.23 3.13
N GLY A 348 42.83 3.49 3.87
CA GLY A 348 44.16 3.50 3.31
C GLY A 348 44.67 4.88 2.96
N VAL A 349 44.96 5.07 1.68
CA VAL A 349 45.73 6.21 1.19
C VAL A 349 44.82 7.44 1.05
N ALA A 350 45.34 8.61 1.45
CA ALA A 350 44.63 9.87 1.31
C ALA A 350 44.11 10.05 -0.14
N PRO A 351 42.90 10.60 -0.34
CA PRO A 351 42.27 10.66 -1.67
C PRO A 351 43.16 11.27 -2.77
N GLU A 352 44.01 12.24 -2.42
CA GLU A 352 44.93 12.92 -3.35
C GLU A 352 46.03 11.99 -3.89
N LEU A 353 46.33 10.92 -3.17
CA LEU A 353 47.39 9.97 -3.49
C LEU A 353 46.86 8.67 -4.12
N LEU A 354 45.53 8.45 -4.13
CA LEU A 354 44.93 7.25 -4.74
C LEU A 354 45.31 7.10 -6.21
N GLY A 355 45.37 8.20 -6.98
CA GLY A 355 45.72 8.16 -8.40
C GLY A 355 47.14 7.67 -8.70
N THR A 356 48.08 7.97 -7.81
CA THR A 356 49.54 7.80 -8.05
C THR A 356 50.15 6.67 -7.22
N ALA A 357 49.49 6.22 -6.16
CA ALA A 357 49.97 5.11 -5.34
C ALA A 357 49.91 3.78 -6.10
N PRO A 358 50.98 2.97 -6.09
CA PRO A 358 50.98 1.68 -6.76
C PRO A 358 50.09 0.67 -6.03
N ILE A 359 49.32 -0.11 -6.78
CA ILE A 359 48.45 -1.16 -6.24
C ILE A 359 49.32 -2.24 -5.56
N GLN A 360 49.00 -2.51 -4.30
CA GLN A 360 49.73 -3.49 -3.48
C GLN A 360 49.10 -4.88 -3.58
N ALA A 361 49.91 -5.92 -3.43
CA ALA A 361 49.41 -7.28 -3.28
C ALA A 361 48.58 -7.42 -1.98
N ASN A 362 47.57 -8.28 -2.03
CA ASN A 362 46.59 -8.53 -0.97
C ASN A 362 45.79 -7.28 -0.56
N SER A 363 45.64 -6.31 -1.45
CA SER A 363 44.77 -5.16 -1.23
C SER A 363 43.40 -5.41 -1.87
N VAL A 364 42.38 -4.76 -1.31
CA VAL A 364 40.99 -4.81 -1.81
C VAL A 364 40.51 -3.38 -1.99
N PHE A 365 39.90 -3.06 -3.12
CA PHE A 365 39.51 -1.69 -3.47
C PHE A 365 38.31 -1.66 -4.41
N SER A 366 37.58 -0.55 -4.43
CA SER A 366 36.52 -0.33 -5.42
C SER A 366 37.09 0.09 -6.77
N VAL A 367 36.41 -0.34 -7.82
CA VAL A 367 36.63 0.09 -9.19
C VAL A 367 35.30 0.61 -9.71
N SER A 368 35.25 1.87 -10.09
CA SER A 368 34.08 2.51 -10.70
C SER A 368 34.40 2.91 -12.14
N VAL A 369 33.50 2.57 -13.05
CA VAL A 369 33.51 3.06 -14.42
C VAL A 369 32.13 3.58 -14.73
N GLY A 370 32.04 4.82 -15.23
CA GLY A 370 30.76 5.39 -15.59
C GLY A 370 30.85 6.62 -16.48
N PHE A 371 29.71 6.99 -17.02
CA PHE A 371 29.47 8.20 -17.78
C PHE A 371 28.41 9.02 -17.04
N TYR A 372 28.75 10.26 -16.74
CA TYR A 372 27.97 11.13 -15.87
C TYR A 372 27.43 12.33 -16.66
N ASP A 373 26.37 12.97 -16.16
CA ASP A 373 25.81 14.20 -16.74
C ASP A 373 25.50 14.09 -18.24
N LEU A 374 24.92 12.96 -18.67
CA LEU A 374 24.58 12.67 -20.06
C LEU A 374 23.19 13.17 -20.42
N ILE A 375 23.02 13.85 -21.55
CA ILE A 375 21.71 14.32 -22.02
C ILE A 375 21.15 13.40 -23.12
N LYS A 376 19.83 13.46 -23.33
CA LYS A 376 19.12 12.71 -24.39
C LYS A 376 19.31 11.20 -24.26
N MET A 377 19.29 10.71 -23.02
CA MET A 377 19.46 9.30 -22.71
C MET A 377 18.14 8.52 -22.78
N ILE A 378 17.03 9.24 -22.85
CA ILE A 378 15.67 8.78 -23.07
C ILE A 378 15.04 9.67 -24.16
N ASP A 379 14.12 9.10 -24.93
CA ASP A 379 13.45 9.82 -26.02
C ASP A 379 12.54 10.92 -25.45
N GLU A 380 12.59 12.12 -26.05
CA GLU A 380 11.81 13.31 -25.66
C GLU A 380 12.09 13.86 -24.24
N ASP A 381 13.17 13.39 -23.59
CA ASP A 381 13.60 13.84 -22.26
C ASP A 381 15.03 14.41 -22.29
N ASP A 382 15.17 15.70 -21.94
CA ASP A 382 16.45 16.40 -21.86
C ASP A 382 17.12 16.33 -20.47
N ARG A 383 16.52 15.60 -19.52
CA ARG A 383 17.13 15.38 -18.19
C ARG A 383 18.47 14.67 -18.30
N ALA A 384 19.38 15.02 -17.38
CA ALA A 384 20.68 14.39 -17.29
C ALA A 384 20.53 12.92 -16.86
N GLY A 385 21.42 12.03 -17.29
CA GLY A 385 21.47 10.63 -16.91
C GLY A 385 22.87 10.26 -16.47
N THR A 386 22.96 9.33 -15.52
CA THR A 386 24.24 8.73 -15.10
C THR A 386 24.18 7.22 -15.30
N ILE A 387 25.15 6.69 -16.04
CA ILE A 387 25.32 5.24 -16.23
C ILE A 387 26.68 4.86 -15.64
N HIS A 388 26.68 4.05 -14.60
CA HIS A 388 27.88 3.63 -13.89
C HIS A 388 27.80 2.16 -13.49
N MET A 389 28.98 1.59 -13.24
CA MET A 389 29.19 0.26 -12.67
C MET A 389 30.31 0.36 -11.64
N ASP A 390 30.04 -0.08 -10.42
CA ASP A 390 31.02 -0.15 -9.34
C ASP A 390 31.19 -1.59 -8.87
N ASN A 391 32.44 -2.04 -8.74
CA ASN A 391 32.75 -3.40 -8.31
C ASN A 391 33.95 -3.41 -7.35
N VAL A 392 33.97 -4.34 -6.41
CA VAL A 392 35.13 -4.58 -5.54
C VAL A 392 36.07 -5.59 -6.18
N VAL A 393 37.35 -5.25 -6.22
CA VAL A 393 38.44 -6.08 -6.73
C VAL A 393 39.44 -6.34 -5.61
N MET A 394 39.85 -7.60 -5.49
CA MET A 394 40.95 -8.04 -4.64
C MET A 394 42.18 -8.34 -5.50
N MET A 395 43.32 -7.73 -5.18
CA MET A 395 44.59 -8.02 -5.82
C MET A 395 45.26 -9.21 -5.12
N GLU A 396 45.13 -10.43 -5.65
CA GLU A 396 45.92 -11.57 -5.19
C GLU A 396 47.37 -11.48 -5.70
N GLN A 397 48.28 -12.34 -5.24
CA GLN A 397 49.70 -12.28 -5.61
C GLN A 397 49.95 -12.44 -7.13
N SER A 398 49.03 -13.06 -7.87
CA SER A 398 49.19 -13.37 -9.29
C SER A 398 48.24 -12.60 -10.21
N ALA A 399 47.01 -12.30 -9.76
CA ALA A 399 45.96 -11.73 -10.59
C ALA A 399 44.89 -10.99 -9.77
N PRO A 400 44.21 -9.99 -10.37
CA PRO A 400 43.03 -9.39 -9.77
C PRO A 400 41.86 -10.39 -9.78
N LYS A 401 41.13 -10.44 -8.66
CA LYS A 401 39.93 -11.23 -8.47
C LYS A 401 38.76 -10.32 -8.17
N LEU A 402 37.69 -10.46 -8.93
CA LEU A 402 36.47 -9.70 -8.76
C LEU A 402 35.65 -10.31 -7.61
N LEU A 403 35.35 -9.53 -6.57
CA LEU A 403 34.56 -9.99 -5.42
C LEU A 403 33.06 -9.79 -5.62
N THR A 404 32.67 -8.73 -6.32
CA THR A 404 31.29 -8.45 -6.73
C THR A 404 31.19 -8.63 -8.25
N PRO A 405 30.81 -9.81 -8.76
CA PRO A 405 30.73 -10.05 -10.19
C PRO A 405 29.62 -9.22 -10.87
N PHE A 406 29.72 -9.09 -12.19
CA PHE A 406 28.70 -8.43 -13.01
C PHE A 406 28.52 -9.16 -14.33
N SER A 407 27.32 -9.06 -14.91
CA SER A 407 27.02 -9.62 -16.23
C SER A 407 27.54 -8.72 -17.35
N MET A 408 28.02 -9.34 -18.43
CA MET A 408 28.39 -8.66 -19.68
C MET A 408 27.20 -8.49 -20.62
N ASP A 409 26.08 -9.16 -20.35
CA ASP A 409 24.85 -8.97 -21.12
C ASP A 409 24.19 -7.66 -20.70
N VAL A 410 23.89 -6.82 -21.69
CA VAL A 410 23.23 -5.53 -21.46
C VAL A 410 21.77 -5.75 -21.05
N MET A 411 21.15 -6.84 -21.52
CA MET A 411 19.73 -7.15 -21.26
C MET A 411 19.46 -7.42 -19.77
N ASP A 412 20.44 -7.90 -19.02
CA ASP A 412 20.30 -8.15 -17.58
C ASP A 412 20.03 -6.87 -16.77
N TYR A 413 20.36 -5.70 -17.33
CA TYR A 413 20.17 -4.39 -16.71
C TYR A 413 19.06 -3.57 -17.38
N ILE A 414 18.37 -4.12 -18.38
CA ILE A 414 17.28 -3.43 -19.09
C ILE A 414 15.95 -3.99 -18.61
N PHE A 415 15.13 -3.12 -18.04
CA PHE A 415 13.77 -3.46 -17.65
C PHE A 415 12.78 -2.81 -18.63
N GLU A 416 11.68 -3.50 -18.88
CA GLU A 416 10.61 -2.99 -19.72
C GLU A 416 9.79 -1.96 -18.94
N LYS A 417 9.27 -0.95 -19.62
CA LYS A 417 8.26 -0.06 -19.00
C LYS A 417 7.01 -0.90 -18.72
N PRO A 418 6.28 -0.64 -17.62
CA PRO A 418 4.93 -1.16 -17.50
C PRO A 418 4.15 -0.82 -18.78
N VAL A 419 3.43 -1.80 -19.32
CA VAL A 419 2.43 -1.55 -20.36
C VAL A 419 1.46 -0.54 -19.76
N GLU A 420 1.26 0.61 -20.41
CA GLU A 420 0.37 1.68 -19.93
C GLU A 420 -1.07 1.14 -19.75
N LEU A 421 -1.37 0.61 -18.56
CA LEU A 421 -2.70 0.52 -18.03
C LEU A 421 -3.05 1.93 -17.53
N THR A 422 -3.54 2.76 -18.46
CA THR A 422 -4.31 4.00 -18.24
C THR A 422 -4.05 4.76 -16.93
N LYS A 423 -3.19 5.80 -17.03
CA LYS A 423 -3.10 7.00 -16.16
C LYS A 423 -3.57 6.84 -14.70
N ARG A 424 -2.71 6.27 -13.84
CA ARG A 424 -2.82 6.37 -12.38
C ARG A 424 -2.13 7.66 -11.88
N THR A 425 -2.92 8.64 -11.40
CA THR A 425 -2.43 9.84 -10.72
C THR A 425 -2.23 9.60 -9.22
N LEU A 426 -1.17 10.24 -8.72
CA LEU A 426 -0.57 10.22 -7.38
C LEU A 426 -1.56 10.35 -6.23
N SER A 427 -1.25 9.69 -5.10
CA SER A 427 -0.92 10.45 -3.89
C SER A 427 -0.28 9.56 -2.81
N GLY A 428 0.94 9.90 -2.38
CA GLY A 428 1.72 9.24 -1.33
C GLY A 428 1.83 10.10 -0.05
N ARG A 429 2.02 9.43 1.09
CA ARG A 429 1.97 9.93 2.48
C ARG A 429 2.93 11.10 2.78
N ARG A 430 2.47 12.03 3.65
CA ARG A 430 3.19 13.20 4.15
C ARG A 430 4.03 12.88 5.41
N LEU A 431 5.31 13.27 5.41
CA LEU A 431 6.09 13.59 6.62
C LEU A 431 6.73 14.99 6.45
N ARG A 432 6.24 15.92 7.29
CA ARG A 432 6.66 17.28 7.67
C ARG A 432 7.78 17.99 6.87
N ASN A 433 7.36 18.93 6.02
CA ASN A 433 8.09 20.17 5.72
C ASN A 433 7.06 21.32 5.69
N LYS A 434 6.96 22.09 6.78
CA LYS A 434 5.89 23.09 7.01
C LYS A 434 5.83 24.20 5.96
N ASP A 435 6.95 24.49 5.30
CA ASP A 435 7.02 25.59 4.33
C ASP A 435 6.56 25.19 2.92
N LYS A 436 6.70 23.91 2.54
CA LYS A 436 6.20 23.38 1.25
C LYS A 436 4.70 23.03 1.29
N GLU A 437 4.15 22.76 2.49
CA GLU A 437 2.70 22.50 2.64
C GLU A 437 1.87 23.75 2.38
N VAL A 438 2.39 24.94 2.72
CA VAL A 438 1.70 26.22 2.46
C VAL A 438 1.70 26.54 0.96
N GLU A 439 2.82 26.32 0.27
CA GLU A 439 2.93 26.52 -1.18
C GLU A 439 1.97 25.57 -1.94
N ARG A 440 1.98 24.28 -1.62
CA ARG A 440 1.05 23.31 -2.24
C ARG A 440 -0.41 23.59 -1.88
N ALA A 441 -0.70 24.02 -0.65
CA ALA A 441 -2.06 24.40 -0.27
C ALA A 441 -2.55 25.61 -1.07
N ASN A 442 -1.66 26.56 -1.40
CA ASN A 442 -1.97 27.70 -2.26
C ASN A 442 -2.20 27.26 -3.71
N GLU A 443 -1.37 26.37 -4.25
CA GLU A 443 -1.54 25.81 -5.61
C GLU A 443 -2.90 25.09 -5.75
N ILE A 444 -3.27 24.25 -4.78
CA ILE A 444 -4.57 23.58 -4.75
C ILE A 444 -5.70 24.61 -4.65
N ASN A 445 -5.50 25.68 -3.87
CA ASN A 445 -6.50 26.71 -3.71
C ASN A 445 -6.77 27.47 -5.02
N GLU A 446 -5.72 27.82 -5.76
CA GLU A 446 -5.82 28.47 -7.07
C GLU A 446 -6.47 27.55 -8.11
N HIS A 447 -6.07 26.28 -8.15
CA HIS A 447 -6.64 25.29 -9.08
C HIS A 447 -8.13 25.04 -8.79
N GLN A 448 -8.52 24.88 -7.52
CA GLN A 448 -9.92 24.71 -7.12
C GLN A 448 -10.77 25.94 -7.46
N LYS A 449 -10.20 27.15 -7.43
CA LYS A 449 -10.91 28.35 -7.88
C LYS A 449 -11.18 28.29 -9.38
N GLN A 450 -10.17 27.92 -10.18
CA GLN A 450 -10.34 27.76 -11.63
C GLN A 450 -11.38 26.69 -11.97
N LEU A 451 -11.35 25.54 -11.29
CA LEU A 451 -12.34 24.48 -11.49
C LEU A 451 -13.75 24.93 -11.10
N MET A 452 -13.91 25.75 -10.06
CA MET A 452 -15.20 26.30 -9.67
C MET A 452 -15.74 27.28 -10.72
N ASP A 453 -14.88 28.14 -11.27
CA ASP A 453 -15.25 29.08 -12.33
C ASP A 453 -15.66 28.32 -13.61
N GLU A 454 -14.90 27.29 -13.99
CA GLU A 454 -15.23 26.39 -15.11
C GLU A 454 -16.56 25.65 -14.90
N LEU A 455 -16.81 25.16 -13.68
CA LEU A 455 -18.06 24.50 -13.31
C LEU A 455 -19.26 25.46 -13.41
N ILE A 456 -19.12 26.69 -12.93
CA ILE A 456 -20.15 27.73 -13.03
C ILE A 456 -20.44 28.04 -14.49
N GLU A 457 -19.40 28.18 -15.33
CA GLU A 457 -19.58 28.43 -16.75
C GLU A 457 -20.26 27.26 -17.48
N GLU A 458 -19.83 26.01 -17.22
CA GLU A 458 -20.44 24.81 -17.80
C GLU A 458 -21.92 24.71 -17.42
N GLN A 459 -22.27 24.92 -16.15
CA GLN A 459 -23.66 24.82 -15.70
C GLN A 459 -24.52 25.98 -16.18
N LEU A 460 -23.99 27.22 -16.21
CA LEU A 460 -24.72 28.34 -16.81
C LEU A 460 -24.95 28.12 -18.30
N GLN A 461 -24.00 27.55 -19.03
CA GLN A 461 -24.21 27.17 -20.44
C GLN A 461 -25.24 26.05 -20.58
N PHE A 462 -25.18 25.02 -19.74
CA PHE A 462 -26.13 23.92 -19.75
C PHE A 462 -27.56 24.42 -19.52
N TYR A 463 -27.78 25.19 -18.44
CA TYR A 463 -29.08 25.76 -18.14
C TYR A 463 -29.50 26.79 -19.18
N LYS A 464 -28.64 27.71 -19.65
CA LYS A 464 -29.00 28.69 -20.71
C LYS A 464 -29.34 28.05 -22.05
N MET A 465 -28.75 26.90 -22.39
CA MET A 465 -29.10 26.12 -23.59
C MET A 465 -30.38 25.31 -23.41
N HIS A 466 -30.70 24.88 -22.18
CA HIS A 466 -31.96 24.21 -21.84
C HIS A 466 -33.06 25.18 -21.33
N ASP A 467 -32.78 26.49 -21.26
CA ASP A 467 -33.71 27.59 -20.90
C ASP A 467 -34.40 28.19 -22.13
N GLU A 468 -34.07 27.71 -23.35
CA GLU A 468 -35.08 27.80 -24.40
C GLU A 468 -36.23 26.92 -23.95
N PRO A 469 -37.45 27.45 -23.78
CA PRO A 469 -38.58 26.62 -23.40
C PRO A 469 -38.72 25.58 -24.51
N GLU A 470 -38.31 24.34 -24.22
CA GLU A 470 -38.88 23.20 -24.90
C GLU A 470 -40.39 23.43 -24.78
N GLU A 471 -41.02 23.64 -25.95
CA GLU A 471 -42.47 23.58 -26.07
C GLU A 471 -42.89 22.40 -25.22
N GLU A 472 -43.70 22.66 -24.19
CA GLU A 472 -44.32 21.64 -23.36
C GLU A 472 -44.64 20.46 -24.27
N GLU A 473 -43.83 19.39 -24.20
CA GLU A 473 -44.30 18.09 -24.59
C GLU A 473 -45.48 17.92 -23.65
N VAL A 474 -46.65 18.13 -24.24
CA VAL A 474 -47.93 17.87 -23.61
C VAL A 474 -47.78 16.50 -22.99
N GLU A 475 -47.54 16.46 -21.68
CA GLU A 475 -47.69 15.25 -20.90
C GLU A 475 -49.03 14.69 -21.37
N GLU A 476 -48.99 13.53 -22.00
CA GLU A 476 -50.21 12.83 -22.35
C GLU A 476 -51.09 12.88 -21.10
N PRO A 477 -52.35 13.35 -21.21
CA PRO A 477 -53.16 13.56 -20.03
C PRO A 477 -53.22 12.23 -19.30
N ALA A 478 -52.61 12.19 -18.10
CA ALA A 478 -52.51 11.00 -17.27
C ALA A 478 -53.77 10.16 -17.44
N GLU A 479 -53.61 8.91 -17.91
CA GLU A 479 -54.74 8.03 -18.19
C GLU A 479 -55.71 8.14 -17.02
N LYS A 480 -56.95 8.58 -17.31
CA LYS A 480 -57.95 8.72 -16.25
C LYS A 480 -58.11 7.34 -15.62
N ILE A 481 -57.62 7.18 -14.40
CA ILE A 481 -57.78 5.96 -13.62
C ILE A 481 -59.28 5.80 -13.36
N VAL A 482 -59.94 4.93 -14.12
CA VAL A 482 -61.39 4.67 -14.03
C VAL A 482 -61.61 3.30 -13.40
N SER A 483 -62.12 3.27 -12.15
CA SER A 483 -62.51 2.02 -11.48
C SER A 483 -63.58 1.21 -12.22
N TYR A 484 -64.59 1.89 -12.80
CA TYR A 484 -65.65 1.24 -13.56
C TYR A 484 -66.15 2.18 -14.67
N GLU A 485 -66.17 1.70 -15.92
CA GLU A 485 -66.65 2.49 -17.07
C GLU A 485 -68.18 2.75 -17.04
N LYS A 486 -68.95 1.87 -16.39
CA LYS A 486 -70.42 1.93 -16.33
C LYS A 486 -70.93 1.65 -14.93
N GLU A 487 -71.90 2.44 -14.47
CA GLU A 487 -72.52 2.32 -13.15
C GLU A 487 -73.15 0.93 -12.90
N THR A 488 -73.59 0.23 -13.95
CA THR A 488 -74.17 -1.12 -13.86
C THR A 488 -73.16 -2.18 -13.42
N LEU A 489 -71.86 -1.91 -13.54
CA LEU A 489 -70.79 -2.84 -13.17
C LEU A 489 -70.44 -2.76 -11.67
N ILE A 490 -70.89 -1.70 -10.98
CA ILE A 490 -70.60 -1.50 -9.56
C ILE A 490 -71.42 -2.52 -8.73
N PRO A 491 -70.77 -3.38 -7.93
CA PRO A 491 -71.47 -4.30 -7.04
C PRO A 491 -72.35 -3.57 -6.02
N ARG A 492 -73.68 -3.69 -6.15
CA ARG A 492 -74.66 -3.07 -5.23
C ARG A 492 -75.03 -4.03 -4.09
N GLY A 493 -75.15 -3.51 -2.86
CA GLY A 493 -75.86 -4.20 -1.77
C GLY A 493 -75.03 -4.82 -0.64
N SER A 494 -73.87 -4.25 -0.25
CA SER A 494 -73.23 -4.61 1.02
C SER A 494 -72.92 -3.40 1.89
N SER A 495 -73.19 -3.54 3.19
CA SER A 495 -72.81 -2.59 4.25
C SER A 495 -71.36 -2.77 4.72
N VAL A 496 -70.60 -3.62 4.05
CA VAL A 496 -69.21 -4.00 4.38
C VAL A 496 -68.32 -3.64 3.21
N ILE A 497 -67.06 -3.27 3.51
CA ILE A 497 -66.01 -3.01 2.52
C ILE A 497 -65.79 -4.27 1.69
N LYS A 498 -65.76 -4.11 0.37
CA LYS A 498 -65.48 -5.20 -0.57
C LYS A 498 -64.38 -4.81 -1.52
N ILE A 499 -63.67 -5.81 -2.02
CA ILE A 499 -62.58 -5.62 -2.97
C ILE A 499 -62.93 -6.37 -4.23
N ASP A 500 -62.85 -5.67 -5.35
CA ASP A 500 -62.98 -6.25 -6.67
C ASP A 500 -61.59 -6.43 -7.26
N GLN A 501 -61.09 -7.68 -7.23
CA GLN A 501 -59.78 -8.02 -7.76
C GLN A 501 -59.67 -7.85 -9.27
N ARG A 502 -60.79 -7.89 -10.01
CA ARG A 502 -60.74 -7.78 -11.49
C ARG A 502 -60.70 -6.34 -11.98
N ALA A 503 -61.21 -5.41 -11.17
CA ALA A 503 -61.26 -4.00 -11.48
C ALA A 503 -60.32 -3.18 -10.59
N SER A 504 -59.42 -3.86 -9.86
CA SER A 504 -58.40 -3.22 -9.02
C SER A 504 -58.95 -2.13 -8.08
N SER A 505 -60.16 -2.36 -7.55
CA SER A 505 -60.94 -1.32 -6.88
C SER A 505 -61.51 -1.77 -5.54
N VAL A 506 -61.40 -0.89 -4.56
CA VAL A 506 -61.93 -1.03 -3.20
C VAL A 506 -63.29 -0.32 -3.12
N ILE A 507 -64.34 -1.05 -2.79
CA ILE A 507 -65.70 -0.52 -2.69
C ILE A 507 -66.01 -0.22 -1.22
N ILE A 508 -66.20 1.06 -0.93
CA ILE A 508 -66.44 1.56 0.42
C ILE A 508 -67.90 2.01 0.54
N PRO A 509 -68.65 1.55 1.57
CA PRO A 509 -70.00 2.03 1.83
C PRO A 509 -69.96 3.41 2.50
N VAL A 510 -70.19 4.48 1.73
CA VAL A 510 -70.26 5.86 2.23
C VAL A 510 -71.72 6.27 2.36
N PHE A 511 -72.22 6.39 3.59
CA PHE A 511 -73.62 6.75 3.90
C PHE A 511 -74.69 5.93 3.14
N GLY A 512 -74.41 4.64 2.90
CA GLY A 512 -75.32 3.72 2.21
C GLY A 512 -75.14 3.64 0.69
N ALA A 513 -74.27 4.46 0.09
CA ALA A 513 -73.83 4.34 -1.29
C ALA A 513 -72.54 3.52 -1.38
N ALA A 514 -72.47 2.57 -2.33
CA ALA A 514 -71.26 1.81 -2.61
C ALA A 514 -70.35 2.63 -3.55
N VAL A 515 -69.26 3.18 -3.01
CA VAL A 515 -68.33 4.06 -3.74
C VAL A 515 -67.05 3.29 -4.04
N PRO A 516 -66.72 3.04 -5.33
CA PRO A 516 -65.48 2.38 -5.70
C PRO A 516 -64.31 3.38 -5.74
N PHE A 517 -63.17 2.96 -5.20
CA PHE A 517 -61.89 3.66 -5.25
C PHE A 517 -60.83 2.72 -5.86
N HIS A 518 -60.19 3.13 -6.96
CA HIS A 518 -59.09 2.37 -7.54
C HIS A 518 -57.92 2.31 -6.55
N ILE A 519 -57.16 1.22 -6.50
CA ILE A 519 -56.07 1.09 -5.53
C ILE A 519 -54.99 2.17 -5.72
N ASN A 520 -54.71 2.56 -6.97
CA ASN A 520 -53.79 3.66 -7.30
C ASN A 520 -54.20 5.02 -6.74
N THR A 521 -55.45 5.20 -6.29
CA THR A 521 -55.89 6.41 -5.58
C THR A 521 -55.59 6.38 -4.07
N ILE A 522 -55.29 5.20 -3.50
CA ILE A 522 -55.09 4.98 -2.06
C ILE A 522 -53.60 5.01 -1.71
N LYS A 523 -53.21 5.99 -0.89
CA LYS A 523 -51.83 6.18 -0.42
C LYS A 523 -51.45 5.19 0.67
N THR A 524 -52.18 5.18 1.78
CA THR A 524 -51.89 4.32 2.94
C THR A 524 -53.17 3.91 3.65
N VAL A 525 -53.22 2.68 4.15
CA VAL A 525 -54.31 2.19 5.00
C VAL A 525 -53.78 1.80 6.38
N THR A 526 -54.28 2.47 7.41
CA THR A 526 -53.89 2.27 8.81
C THR A 526 -55.07 1.69 9.60
N LYS A 527 -54.78 0.79 10.55
CA LYS A 527 -55.78 0.18 11.42
C LYS A 527 -55.49 0.51 12.88
N THR A 528 -56.53 0.81 13.63
CA THR A 528 -56.50 0.96 15.09
C THR A 528 -57.63 0.13 15.70
N ILE A 529 -57.36 -0.59 16.77
CA ILE A 529 -58.33 -1.50 17.41
C ILE A 529 -58.43 -1.06 18.87
N GLU A 530 -59.63 -0.64 19.30
CA GLU A 530 -59.92 -0.23 20.67
C GLU A 530 -61.22 -0.88 21.13
N ASP A 531 -61.22 -1.54 22.29
CA ASP A 531 -62.41 -2.10 22.96
C ASP A 531 -63.35 -2.94 22.05
N GLY A 532 -62.77 -3.79 21.19
CA GLY A 532 -63.52 -4.68 20.29
C GLY A 532 -64.12 -4.01 19.05
N LEU A 533 -63.87 -2.71 18.87
CA LEU A 533 -64.20 -1.94 17.68
C LEU A 533 -62.92 -1.62 16.89
N GLY A 534 -62.96 -1.82 15.58
CA GLY A 534 -61.86 -1.50 14.68
C GLY A 534 -62.12 -0.18 13.95
N TYR A 535 -61.08 0.62 13.78
CA TYR A 535 -61.06 1.80 12.92
C TYR A 535 -60.08 1.56 11.77
N LEU A 536 -60.55 1.73 10.53
CA LEU A 536 -59.76 1.68 9.32
C LEU A 536 -59.65 3.09 8.75
N LYS A 537 -58.46 3.69 8.76
CA LYS A 537 -58.18 4.98 8.15
C LYS A 537 -57.49 4.78 6.80
N ILE A 538 -58.20 5.15 5.74
CA ILE A 538 -57.73 5.11 4.35
C ILE A 538 -57.35 6.54 3.95
N SER A 539 -56.08 6.77 3.63
CA SER A 539 -55.57 8.04 3.13
C SER A 539 -55.40 7.95 1.61
N PHE A 540 -55.81 8.98 0.88
CA PHE A 540 -55.74 9.02 -0.58
C PHE A 540 -54.55 9.88 -1.06
N TYR A 541 -54.09 9.66 -2.28
CA TYR A 541 -53.10 10.55 -2.92
C TYR A 541 -53.75 11.90 -3.22
N GLN A 542 -53.01 12.98 -2.96
CA GLN A 542 -53.39 14.30 -3.42
C GLN A 542 -52.87 14.46 -4.85
N PRO A 543 -53.67 14.94 -5.82
CA PRO A 543 -53.17 15.18 -7.16
C PRO A 543 -52.06 16.23 -7.11
N SER A 544 -50.87 15.85 -7.54
CA SER A 544 -49.69 16.72 -7.65
C SER A 544 -49.74 17.40 -9.02
N GLY A 545 -50.23 18.63 -9.05
CA GLY A 545 -50.21 19.48 -10.25
C GLY A 545 -50.85 20.83 -9.94
N ASP A 546 -50.47 21.87 -10.68
CA ASP A 546 -50.95 23.25 -10.57
C ASP A 546 -52.43 23.44 -10.98
N LEU A 547 -53.26 22.39 -10.84
CA LEU A 547 -54.71 22.54 -10.82
C LEU A 547 -55.12 23.10 -9.47
N SER A 548 -55.21 24.43 -9.45
CA SER A 548 -55.99 25.29 -8.56
C SER A 548 -56.79 24.57 -7.47
N LEU A 549 -56.54 25.01 -6.23
CA LEU A 549 -57.22 24.76 -4.94
C LEU A 549 -58.76 24.92 -4.92
N SER A 550 -59.49 24.43 -5.92
CA SER A 550 -60.93 24.62 -6.11
C SER A 550 -61.73 23.33 -6.24
N VAL A 551 -61.18 22.17 -5.87
CA VAL A 551 -61.92 20.90 -5.80
C VAL A 551 -61.73 20.27 -4.42
N ASN A 552 -62.83 20.05 -3.70
CA ASN A 552 -62.86 19.40 -2.38
C ASN A 552 -62.41 17.93 -2.50
N ASN A 553 -61.09 17.68 -2.49
CA ASN A 553 -60.55 16.34 -2.61
C ASN A 553 -60.61 15.59 -1.27
N LEU A 554 -61.00 14.31 -1.32
CA LEU A 554 -61.07 13.44 -0.14
C LEU A 554 -59.65 13.07 0.32
N LEU A 555 -59.17 13.67 1.42
CA LEU A 555 -57.82 13.40 1.94
C LEU A 555 -57.73 12.06 2.69
N SER A 556 -58.72 11.80 3.54
CA SER A 556 -58.78 10.55 4.29
C SER A 556 -60.21 10.20 4.68
N LEU A 557 -60.47 8.90 4.82
CA LEU A 557 -61.74 8.36 5.25
C LEU A 557 -61.49 7.38 6.41
N VAL A 558 -62.21 7.58 7.51
CA VAL A 558 -62.12 6.72 8.70
C VAL A 558 -63.41 5.91 8.81
N ILE A 559 -63.29 4.58 8.75
CA ILE A 559 -64.40 3.64 8.83
C ILE A 559 -64.32 2.94 10.17
N LYS A 560 -65.43 2.91 10.90
CA LYS A 560 -65.58 2.15 12.14
C LYS A 560 -66.41 0.90 11.87
N ASP A 561 -65.86 -0.28 12.15
CA ASP A 561 -66.54 -1.57 12.01
C ASP A 561 -66.04 -2.56 13.08
N THR A 562 -66.50 -3.82 13.04
CA THR A 562 -66.00 -4.88 13.91
C THR A 562 -64.52 -5.18 13.63
N GLN A 563 -63.80 -5.62 14.66
CA GLN A 563 -62.37 -5.93 14.57
C GLN A 563 -62.04 -6.93 13.43
N GLU A 564 -62.89 -7.94 13.22
CA GLU A 564 -62.69 -8.96 12.18
C GLU A 564 -62.84 -8.38 10.76
N ASN A 565 -63.84 -7.52 10.54
CA ASN A 565 -64.05 -6.88 9.23
C ASN A 565 -62.92 -5.91 8.88
N VAL A 566 -62.46 -5.11 9.85
CA VAL A 566 -61.34 -4.17 9.66
C VAL A 566 -60.03 -4.91 9.38
N MET A 567 -59.78 -6.02 10.09
CA MET A 567 -58.59 -6.85 9.88
C MET A 567 -58.59 -7.52 8.50
N THR A 568 -59.75 -7.98 8.04
CA THR A 568 -59.91 -8.62 6.72
C THR A 568 -59.75 -7.59 5.61
N ALA A 569 -60.45 -6.46 5.69
CA ALA A 569 -60.35 -5.37 4.72
C ALA A 569 -58.91 -4.80 4.64
N TRP A 570 -58.23 -4.61 5.77
CA TRP A 570 -56.84 -4.14 5.78
C TRP A 570 -55.88 -5.12 5.08
N ARG A 571 -56.03 -6.43 5.32
CA ARG A 571 -55.22 -7.45 4.65
C ARG A 571 -55.49 -7.47 3.16
N ASP A 572 -56.75 -7.50 2.77
CA ASP A 572 -57.12 -7.67 1.38
C ASP A 572 -56.77 -6.43 0.54
N ILE A 573 -56.89 -5.20 1.09
CA ILE A 573 -56.44 -3.98 0.40
C ILE A 573 -54.92 -3.97 0.22
N ASN A 574 -54.16 -4.38 1.23
CA ASN A 574 -52.69 -4.45 1.13
C ASN A 574 -52.22 -5.57 0.19
N ASN A 575 -52.94 -6.70 0.12
CA ASN A 575 -52.65 -7.75 -0.85
C ASN A 575 -52.92 -7.26 -2.28
N LEU A 576 -54.07 -6.60 -2.51
CA LEU A 576 -54.39 -6.02 -3.82
C LEU A 576 -53.36 -4.99 -4.28
N LYS A 577 -52.93 -4.10 -3.36
CA LYS A 577 -51.87 -3.11 -3.64
C LYS A 577 -50.55 -3.77 -4.06
N LYS A 578 -50.21 -4.88 -3.41
CA LYS A 578 -49.00 -5.64 -3.72
C LYS A 578 -49.10 -6.41 -5.04
N ASP A 579 -50.26 -6.95 -5.36
CA ASP A 579 -50.49 -7.68 -6.62
C ASP A 579 -50.44 -6.70 -7.82
N GLU A 580 -50.99 -5.50 -7.68
CA GLU A 580 -50.98 -4.48 -8.76
C GLU A 580 -49.61 -3.81 -8.95
N GLU A 581 -48.90 -3.49 -7.85
CA GLU A 581 -47.49 -3.07 -7.91
C GLU A 581 -46.62 -4.13 -8.61
N SER A 582 -46.97 -5.42 -8.50
CA SER A 582 -46.25 -6.50 -9.19
C SER A 582 -46.64 -6.68 -10.65
N GLU A 583 -47.84 -6.25 -11.08
CA GLU A 583 -48.30 -6.34 -12.47
C GLU A 583 -47.89 -5.12 -13.31
N GLU A 584 -47.92 -3.90 -12.75
CA GLU A 584 -47.41 -2.68 -13.41
C GLU A 584 -45.89 -2.75 -13.63
N GLU A 585 -45.16 -3.51 -12.81
CA GLU A 585 -43.72 -3.70 -12.94
C GLU A 585 -43.27 -4.64 -14.08
N VAL A 586 -44.21 -5.26 -14.82
CA VAL A 586 -43.97 -6.31 -15.83
C VAL A 586 -43.99 -5.78 -17.28
N GLU A 587 -44.16 -4.48 -17.51
CA GLU A 587 -43.83 -3.87 -18.82
C GLU A 587 -42.29 -3.78 -19.00
N GLU A 588 -41.63 -4.93 -19.10
CA GLU A 588 -40.22 -5.02 -19.49
C GLU A 588 -40.13 -4.94 -21.03
N GLY A 589 -39.46 -3.90 -21.51
CA GLY A 589 -39.12 -3.73 -22.91
C GLY A 589 -38.38 -4.94 -23.50
N GLU A 590 -38.54 -5.15 -24.80
CA GLU A 590 -38.00 -6.28 -25.58
C GLU A 590 -36.54 -6.59 -25.19
N GLN A 591 -36.34 -7.69 -24.44
CA GLN A 591 -35.02 -8.10 -23.98
C GLN A 591 -34.33 -8.97 -25.04
N GLU A 592 -33.12 -8.60 -25.46
CA GLU A 592 -32.31 -9.43 -26.35
C GLU A 592 -31.83 -10.71 -25.64
N ASP A 593 -31.90 -11.85 -26.31
CA ASP A 593 -31.43 -13.13 -25.78
C ASP A 593 -29.89 -13.29 -25.86
N LEU A 594 -29.32 -14.07 -24.93
CA LEU A 594 -27.90 -14.39 -24.93
C LEU A 594 -27.53 -15.28 -26.12
N GLN A 595 -26.55 -14.85 -26.91
CA GLN A 595 -25.99 -15.56 -28.06
C GLN A 595 -24.87 -16.51 -27.62
N GLU A 596 -25.25 -17.77 -27.42
CA GLU A 596 -24.34 -18.83 -27.02
C GLU A 596 -23.30 -19.16 -28.10
N ILE A 597 -22.10 -19.54 -27.65
CA ILE A 597 -21.03 -20.06 -28.52
C ILE A 597 -21.10 -21.58 -28.48
N MET A 598 -21.37 -22.21 -29.64
CA MET A 598 -21.33 -23.66 -29.75
C MET A 598 -19.87 -24.13 -29.86
N GLY A 599 -19.25 -24.54 -28.76
CA GLY A 599 -17.86 -25.05 -28.75
C GLY A 599 -17.14 -24.84 -27.42
N ARG A 600 -15.80 -24.68 -27.48
CA ARG A 600 -14.98 -24.34 -26.31
C ARG A 600 -15.20 -22.86 -25.96
N VAL A 601 -15.77 -22.63 -24.79
CA VAL A 601 -15.95 -21.30 -24.18
C VAL A 601 -14.91 -21.07 -23.11
N GLU A 602 -14.54 -19.80 -22.90
CA GLU A 602 -13.73 -19.42 -21.75
C GLU A 602 -14.60 -19.50 -20.50
N THR A 603 -14.09 -20.14 -19.44
CA THR A 603 -14.87 -20.42 -18.24
C THR A 603 -14.10 -20.06 -16.98
N LEU A 604 -14.76 -19.39 -16.04
CA LEU A 604 -14.25 -19.20 -14.69
C LEU A 604 -14.90 -20.23 -13.76
N GLN A 605 -14.12 -21.18 -13.27
CA GLN A 605 -14.60 -22.33 -12.49
C GLN A 605 -14.52 -22.08 -10.98
N ASN A 606 -15.38 -22.77 -10.22
CA ASN A 606 -15.43 -22.75 -8.75
C ASN A 606 -15.66 -21.36 -8.15
N VAL A 607 -16.69 -20.68 -8.64
CA VAL A 607 -17.04 -19.31 -8.26
C VAL A 607 -18.41 -19.25 -7.59
N PHE A 608 -18.47 -18.45 -6.53
CA PHE A 608 -19.70 -18.10 -5.84
C PHE A 608 -20.26 -16.79 -6.40
N MET A 609 -21.58 -16.73 -6.54
CA MET A 609 -22.27 -15.50 -6.92
C MET A 609 -22.89 -14.86 -5.67
N ARG A 610 -22.63 -13.56 -5.49
CA ARG A 610 -23.28 -12.70 -4.51
C ARG A 610 -24.03 -11.61 -5.26
N CYS A 611 -25.33 -11.55 -5.04
CA CYS A 611 -26.17 -10.43 -5.43
C CYS A 611 -26.79 -9.81 -4.15
N ASP A 612 -27.42 -8.65 -4.28
CA ASP A 612 -28.00 -7.85 -3.17
C ASP A 612 -28.86 -8.66 -2.18
N HIS A 613 -29.48 -9.76 -2.63
CA HIS A 613 -30.27 -10.59 -1.76
C HIS A 613 -29.44 -11.37 -0.73
N ARG A 614 -30.00 -11.64 0.46
CA ARG A 614 -29.43 -12.45 1.56
C ARG A 614 -29.21 -13.95 1.19
N MET A 615 -28.55 -14.20 0.06
CA MET A 615 -28.01 -15.48 -0.37
C MET A 615 -26.75 -15.88 0.43
N GLY A 616 -26.19 -14.98 1.25
CA GLY A 616 -25.07 -15.29 2.16
C GLY A 616 -25.43 -16.25 3.31
N THR A 617 -26.72 -16.50 3.56
CA THR A 617 -27.19 -17.32 4.70
C THR A 617 -27.57 -18.76 4.35
N LYS A 618 -27.63 -19.12 3.05
CA LYS A 618 -27.89 -20.50 2.61
C LYS A 618 -26.64 -21.03 1.91
N LYS A 619 -26.31 -22.32 2.11
CA LYS A 619 -25.14 -22.99 1.52
C LYS A 619 -25.08 -22.74 0.00
N ASN A 620 -24.30 -21.74 -0.42
CA ASN A 620 -24.01 -21.49 -1.83
C ASN A 620 -23.04 -22.57 -2.32
N VAL A 621 -23.33 -23.12 -3.50
CA VAL A 621 -22.47 -24.11 -4.15
C VAL A 621 -21.66 -23.37 -5.21
N ALA A 622 -20.35 -23.59 -5.23
CA ALA A 622 -19.48 -23.03 -6.26
C ALA A 622 -19.91 -23.57 -7.65
N ASN A 623 -20.07 -22.66 -8.62
CA ASN A 623 -20.42 -23.02 -10.01
C ASN A 623 -19.46 -22.34 -11.00
N THR A 624 -19.80 -22.41 -12.29
CA THR A 624 -18.97 -21.91 -13.39
C THR A 624 -19.64 -20.73 -14.09
N VAL A 625 -18.85 -19.72 -14.44
CA VAL A 625 -19.25 -18.62 -15.32
C VAL A 625 -18.69 -18.90 -16.72
N GLU A 626 -19.53 -18.82 -17.75
CA GLU A 626 -19.16 -19.01 -19.15
C GLU A 626 -19.23 -17.69 -19.92
N LEU A 627 -18.24 -17.45 -20.79
CA LEU A 627 -18.15 -16.26 -21.64
C LEU A 627 -18.69 -16.52 -23.05
N HIS A 628 -19.76 -15.84 -23.42
CA HIS A 628 -20.43 -15.95 -24.72
C HIS A 628 -20.21 -14.71 -25.60
N LYS A 629 -20.94 -14.58 -26.73
CA LYS A 629 -20.68 -13.51 -27.72
C LYS A 629 -21.11 -12.13 -27.24
N ASN A 630 -22.28 -12.05 -26.60
CA ASN A 630 -22.92 -10.80 -26.16
C ASN A 630 -23.14 -10.74 -24.64
N GLY A 631 -22.57 -11.67 -23.87
CA GLY A 631 -22.74 -11.70 -22.42
C GLY A 631 -22.05 -12.87 -21.72
N LEU A 632 -22.35 -12.97 -20.42
CA LEU A 632 -21.90 -14.01 -19.50
C LEU A 632 -23.09 -14.89 -19.10
N ARG A 633 -22.82 -16.17 -18.85
CA ARG A 633 -23.80 -17.09 -18.25
C ARG A 633 -23.25 -17.69 -16.98
N TYR A 634 -23.98 -17.56 -15.88
CA TYR A 634 -23.67 -18.25 -14.63
C TYR A 634 -24.62 -19.43 -14.43
N HIS A 635 -24.06 -20.63 -14.29
CA HIS A 635 -24.84 -21.84 -14.07
C HIS A 635 -25.18 -22.02 -12.59
N SER A 636 -26.30 -21.49 -12.11
CA SER A 636 -26.75 -21.74 -10.73
C SER A 636 -27.62 -22.98 -10.65
N LYS A 637 -27.25 -23.93 -9.78
CA LYS A 637 -28.12 -25.07 -9.43
C LYS A 637 -29.40 -24.66 -8.69
N GLN A 638 -29.44 -23.46 -8.12
CA GLN A 638 -30.54 -22.97 -7.29
C GLN A 638 -31.45 -21.97 -8.02
N ALA A 639 -30.87 -21.08 -8.84
CA ALA A 639 -31.58 -19.99 -9.51
C ALA A 639 -31.74 -20.18 -11.03
N GLY A 640 -31.27 -21.30 -11.60
CA GLY A 640 -31.20 -21.50 -13.04
C GLY A 640 -29.99 -20.80 -13.67
N ASN A 641 -29.95 -20.75 -14.99
CA ASN A 641 -28.91 -20.01 -15.71
C ASN A 641 -29.19 -18.51 -15.57
N VAL A 642 -28.20 -17.75 -15.08
CA VAL A 642 -28.28 -16.29 -14.98
C VAL A 642 -27.47 -15.70 -16.12
N ASP A 643 -28.15 -14.99 -17.02
CA ASP A 643 -27.56 -14.40 -18.22
C ASP A 643 -27.35 -12.90 -18.05
N ILE A 644 -26.11 -12.43 -18.21
CA ILE A 644 -25.69 -11.03 -18.05
C ILE A 644 -25.16 -10.53 -19.38
N LEU A 645 -25.94 -9.72 -20.08
CA LEU A 645 -25.53 -9.12 -21.36
C LEU A 645 -24.50 -8.02 -21.15
N PHE A 646 -23.54 -7.89 -22.06
CA PHE A 646 -22.54 -6.82 -22.00
C PHE A 646 -23.16 -5.43 -22.12
N THR A 647 -24.23 -5.30 -22.90
CA THR A 647 -24.97 -4.04 -23.04
C THR A 647 -25.45 -3.52 -21.70
N LYS A 648 -25.86 -4.40 -20.77
CA LYS A 648 -26.40 -4.05 -19.45
C LYS A 648 -25.34 -3.61 -18.43
N ILE A 649 -24.05 -3.88 -18.67
CA ILE A 649 -22.96 -3.59 -17.72
C ILE A 649 -22.54 -2.12 -17.83
N LYS A 650 -22.51 -1.40 -16.70
CA LYS A 650 -21.98 -0.04 -16.58
C LYS A 650 -20.49 -0.05 -16.21
N HIS A 651 -20.15 -0.75 -15.12
CA HIS A 651 -18.77 -0.86 -14.63
C HIS A 651 -18.43 -2.33 -14.31
N MET A 652 -17.15 -2.67 -14.52
CA MET A 652 -16.59 -3.97 -14.19
C MET A 652 -15.35 -3.78 -13.31
N PHE A 653 -15.34 -4.39 -12.13
CA PHE A 653 -14.25 -4.28 -11.17
C PHE A 653 -13.62 -5.64 -10.89
N LEU A 654 -12.29 -5.70 -10.92
CA LEU A 654 -11.51 -6.84 -10.45
C LEU A 654 -10.75 -6.43 -9.19
N GLN A 655 -10.93 -7.18 -8.11
CA GLN A 655 -10.12 -7.04 -6.92
C GLN A 655 -9.41 -8.37 -6.65
N PRO A 656 -8.07 -8.39 -6.73
CA PRO A 656 -7.30 -9.59 -6.46
C PRO A 656 -7.41 -9.99 -4.99
N GLY A 657 -7.36 -11.29 -4.74
CA GLY A 657 -7.42 -11.85 -3.40
C GLY A 657 -6.11 -11.58 -2.64
N ALA A 658 -6.24 -11.20 -1.37
CA ALA A 658 -5.16 -11.00 -0.41
C ALA A 658 -5.31 -12.01 0.75
N ALA A 659 -4.45 -11.93 1.79
CA ALA A 659 -4.44 -12.90 2.88
C ALA A 659 -5.81 -13.10 3.57
N GLU A 660 -6.61 -12.04 3.67
CA GLU A 660 -7.93 -12.07 4.35
C GLU A 660 -9.10 -11.73 3.41
N SER A 661 -8.86 -11.52 2.12
CA SER A 661 -9.91 -11.10 1.16
C SER A 661 -9.99 -12.03 -0.06
N PRO A 662 -11.21 -12.43 -0.49
CA PRO A 662 -11.37 -13.28 -1.65
C PRO A 662 -11.04 -12.52 -2.95
N SER A 663 -10.62 -13.26 -3.99
CA SER A 663 -10.58 -12.72 -5.35
C SER A 663 -12.01 -12.52 -5.84
N LEU A 664 -12.33 -11.32 -6.32
CA LEU A 664 -13.68 -10.98 -6.75
C LEU A 664 -13.71 -10.23 -8.09
N LEU A 665 -14.76 -10.46 -8.85
CA LEU A 665 -15.13 -9.82 -10.10
C LEU A 665 -16.55 -9.29 -9.96
N HIS A 666 -16.70 -7.96 -9.95
CA HIS A 666 -17.97 -7.27 -9.71
C HIS A 666 -18.48 -6.55 -10.94
N PHE A 667 -19.78 -6.67 -11.20
CA PHE A 667 -20.47 -5.99 -12.28
C PHE A 667 -21.55 -5.07 -11.72
N ARG A 668 -21.42 -3.77 -11.99
CA ARG A 668 -22.49 -2.78 -11.76
C ARG A 668 -23.26 -2.61 -13.05
N LEU A 669 -24.56 -2.85 -13.02
CA LEU A 669 -25.45 -2.76 -14.18
C LEU A 669 -26.11 -1.37 -14.23
N HIS A 670 -26.30 -0.84 -15.45
CA HIS A 670 -27.11 0.36 -15.63
C HIS A 670 -28.60 0.02 -15.68
N THR A 671 -28.94 -1.15 -16.26
CA THR A 671 -30.31 -1.70 -16.28
C THR A 671 -30.39 -2.86 -15.28
N PRO A 672 -31.25 -2.79 -14.25
CA PRO A 672 -31.44 -3.89 -13.31
C PRO A 672 -31.83 -5.19 -14.00
N ILE A 673 -31.38 -6.32 -13.48
CA ILE A 673 -31.79 -7.65 -13.94
C ILE A 673 -32.52 -8.40 -12.83
N THR A 674 -33.54 -9.16 -13.22
CA THR A 674 -34.33 -9.98 -12.29
C THR A 674 -33.62 -11.33 -12.07
N ILE A 675 -33.12 -11.55 -10.85
CA ILE A 675 -32.52 -12.82 -10.41
C ILE A 675 -33.36 -13.36 -9.26
N ALA A 676 -33.92 -14.57 -9.40
CA ALA A 676 -34.76 -15.21 -8.38
C ALA A 676 -35.90 -14.28 -7.87
N ASP A 677 -36.67 -13.72 -8.80
CA ASP A 677 -37.83 -12.84 -8.57
C ASP A 677 -37.51 -11.51 -7.89
N LYS A 678 -36.25 -11.05 -7.93
CA LYS A 678 -35.84 -9.72 -7.44
C LYS A 678 -34.94 -9.01 -8.43
N LYS A 679 -35.26 -7.73 -8.70
CA LYS A 679 -34.42 -6.84 -9.50
C LYS A 679 -33.13 -6.51 -8.73
N THR A 680 -31.99 -6.67 -9.39
CA THR A 680 -30.66 -6.40 -8.82
C THR A 680 -29.82 -5.58 -9.79
N THR A 681 -29.09 -4.60 -9.26
CA THR A 681 -28.16 -3.75 -10.04
C THR A 681 -26.71 -4.23 -9.96
N ASP A 682 -26.40 -5.06 -8.97
CA ASP A 682 -25.03 -5.49 -8.67
C ASP A 682 -24.93 -7.01 -8.65
N VAL A 683 -23.96 -7.52 -9.42
CA VAL A 683 -23.65 -8.95 -9.47
C VAL A 683 -22.17 -9.12 -9.23
N GLN A 684 -21.83 -9.85 -8.16
CA GLN A 684 -20.46 -10.14 -7.78
C GLN A 684 -20.18 -11.64 -7.89
N PHE A 685 -19.04 -11.97 -8.48
CA PHE A 685 -18.48 -13.30 -8.54
C PHE A 685 -17.22 -13.34 -7.68
N PHE A 686 -17.13 -14.28 -6.74
CA PHE A 686 -15.98 -14.36 -5.84
C PHE A 686 -15.55 -15.80 -5.58
N ARG A 687 -14.29 -15.97 -5.20
CA ARG A 687 -13.72 -17.24 -4.76
C ARG A 687 -12.81 -16.99 -3.57
N ASP A 688 -13.06 -17.71 -2.48
CA ASP A 688 -12.20 -17.65 -1.29
C ASP A 688 -10.84 -18.29 -1.62
N CYS A 689 -9.76 -17.55 -1.36
CA CYS A 689 -8.38 -18.02 -1.54
C CYS A 689 -7.93 -18.91 -0.38
N VAL A 690 -8.57 -18.77 0.78
CA VAL A 690 -8.31 -19.57 1.97
C VAL A 690 -9.19 -20.81 1.90
N ALA A 691 -8.57 -21.99 1.91
CA ALA A 691 -9.33 -23.19 2.17
C ALA A 691 -9.91 -23.06 3.57
N ASN A 692 -11.24 -23.08 3.71
CA ASN A 692 -11.89 -23.35 4.99
C ASN A 692 -11.58 -24.80 5.40
N ALA A 693 -10.30 -25.12 5.62
CA ALA A 693 -9.90 -26.12 6.56
C ALA A 693 -10.27 -25.54 7.91
N VAL A 694 -11.51 -25.84 8.33
CA VAL A 694 -11.84 -25.93 9.75
C VAL A 694 -10.61 -26.54 10.40
N HIS A 695 -9.96 -25.80 11.31
CA HIS A 695 -8.90 -26.33 12.15
C HIS A 695 -9.49 -27.53 12.89
N ASP A 696 -9.42 -28.70 12.26
CA ASP A 696 -9.83 -29.96 12.83
C ASP A 696 -8.74 -30.28 13.84
N THR A 697 -8.94 -29.81 15.06
CA THR A 697 -8.07 -30.02 16.22
C THR A 697 -7.87 -31.50 16.56
N ARG A 698 -8.44 -32.43 15.78
CA ARG A 698 -8.15 -33.87 15.81
C ARG A 698 -6.97 -34.31 14.94
N LYS A 699 -6.46 -33.46 14.04
CA LYS A 699 -5.25 -33.74 13.25
C LYS A 699 -3.96 -33.20 13.88
N THR A 700 -4.01 -32.67 15.10
CA THR A 700 -2.83 -32.33 15.91
C THR A 700 -2.21 -33.58 16.56
N GLY A 701 -1.91 -34.60 15.76
CA GLY A 701 -1.46 -35.91 16.23
C GLY A 701 -0.32 -36.56 15.44
N SER A 702 0.13 -35.98 14.33
CA SER A 702 1.33 -36.47 13.63
C SER A 702 2.52 -35.60 13.97
N ARG A 703 3.38 -36.10 14.86
CA ARG A 703 4.69 -35.52 15.23
C ARG A 703 5.70 -35.58 14.07
N ALA A 704 5.38 -34.92 12.96
CA ALA A 704 6.25 -34.81 11.79
C ALA A 704 6.01 -33.50 11.00
N GLY A 705 5.71 -32.40 11.69
CA GLY A 705 5.68 -31.07 11.10
C GLY A 705 6.38 -30.10 12.05
N GLY A 706 7.65 -29.82 11.81
CA GLY A 706 8.34 -28.69 12.43
C GLY A 706 7.95 -27.39 11.71
N GLU A 707 8.67 -26.30 12.01
CA GLU A 707 8.58 -25.01 11.31
C GLU A 707 8.58 -25.18 9.76
N GLU A 708 9.23 -26.22 9.23
CA GLU A 708 9.21 -26.58 7.80
C GLU A 708 7.82 -26.95 7.23
N ALA A 709 6.91 -27.52 8.02
CA ALA A 709 5.58 -27.90 7.54
C ALA A 709 4.60 -26.72 7.53
N GLU A 710 4.72 -25.81 8.50
CA GLU A 710 3.96 -24.55 8.51
C GLU A 710 4.40 -23.64 7.36
N ILE A 711 5.71 -23.57 7.09
CA ILE A 711 6.25 -22.85 5.91
C ILE A 711 5.75 -23.48 4.60
N TYR A 712 5.70 -24.82 4.51
CA TYR A 712 5.20 -25.50 3.31
C TYR A 712 3.70 -25.28 3.08
N GLU A 713 2.91 -25.23 4.15
CA GLU A 713 1.47 -24.91 4.08
C GLU A 713 1.25 -23.45 3.66
N GLU A 714 2.05 -22.51 4.18
CA GLU A 714 2.03 -21.09 3.78
C GLU A 714 2.46 -20.90 2.31
N GLU A 715 3.50 -21.60 1.85
CA GLU A 715 3.96 -21.57 0.44
C GLU A 715 2.89 -22.13 -0.52
N GLU A 716 2.20 -23.21 -0.14
CA GLU A 716 1.15 -23.80 -0.97
C GLU A 716 -0.11 -22.91 -1.00
N GLU A 717 -0.47 -22.26 0.12
CA GLU A 717 -1.55 -21.27 0.16
C GLU A 717 -1.26 -20.05 -0.73
N GLU A 718 -0.03 -19.55 -0.72
CA GLU A 718 0.39 -18.44 -1.59
C GLU A 718 0.32 -18.85 -3.06
N ARG A 719 0.78 -20.05 -3.39
CA ARG A 719 0.69 -20.59 -4.76
C ARG A 719 -0.75 -20.73 -5.25
N ILE A 720 -1.64 -21.29 -4.42
CA ILE A 720 -3.07 -21.43 -4.76
C ILE A 720 -3.70 -20.04 -4.95
N ARG A 721 -3.30 -19.05 -4.15
CA ARG A 721 -3.78 -17.67 -4.27
C ARG A 721 -3.34 -17.03 -5.59
N GLU A 722 -2.06 -17.18 -5.95
CA GLU A 722 -1.53 -16.71 -7.24
C GLU A 722 -2.29 -17.37 -8.41
N GLU A 723 -2.47 -18.69 -8.39
CA GLU A 723 -3.20 -19.41 -9.43
C GLU A 723 -4.67 -18.96 -9.56
N ILE A 724 -5.34 -18.65 -8.45
CA ILE A 724 -6.71 -18.11 -8.46
C ILE A 724 -6.74 -16.68 -9.00
N ASN A 725 -5.80 -15.83 -8.58
CA ASN A 725 -5.70 -14.45 -9.04
C ASN A 725 -5.43 -14.38 -10.55
N ASP A 726 -4.50 -15.20 -11.05
CA ASP A 726 -4.19 -15.31 -12.48
C ASP A 726 -5.43 -15.77 -13.26
N ALA A 727 -6.17 -16.77 -12.76
CA ALA A 727 -7.39 -17.24 -13.42
C ALA A 727 -8.49 -16.17 -13.48
N PHE A 728 -8.67 -15.37 -12.42
CA PHE A 728 -9.61 -14.25 -12.41
C PHE A 728 -9.18 -13.13 -13.35
N TYR A 729 -7.88 -12.82 -13.39
CA TYR A 729 -7.31 -11.80 -14.25
C TYR A 729 -7.44 -12.18 -15.73
N ASP A 730 -7.01 -13.38 -16.11
CA ASP A 730 -7.11 -13.89 -17.49
C ASP A 730 -8.56 -13.88 -17.99
N PHE A 731 -9.50 -14.30 -17.13
CA PHE A 731 -10.91 -14.25 -17.45
C PHE A 731 -11.42 -12.81 -17.59
N ALA A 732 -11.10 -11.92 -16.65
CA ALA A 732 -11.55 -10.52 -16.68
C ALA A 732 -11.02 -9.77 -17.91
N VAL A 733 -9.77 -10.02 -18.33
CA VAL A 733 -9.20 -9.46 -19.57
C VAL A 733 -9.98 -9.96 -20.79
N CYS A 734 -10.26 -11.27 -20.89
CA CYS A 734 -11.06 -11.83 -21.97
C CYS A 734 -12.48 -11.22 -22.03
N VAL A 735 -13.09 -10.95 -20.86
CA VAL A 735 -14.39 -10.27 -20.76
C VAL A 735 -14.28 -8.82 -21.22
N SER A 736 -13.25 -8.09 -20.80
CA SER A 736 -13.01 -6.69 -21.21
C SER A 736 -12.85 -6.56 -22.72
N GLU A 737 -12.06 -7.44 -23.35
CA GLU A 737 -11.83 -7.44 -24.80
C GLU A 737 -13.12 -7.65 -25.61
N LYS A 738 -14.01 -8.54 -25.15
CA LYS A 738 -15.28 -8.84 -25.85
C LYS A 738 -16.38 -7.82 -25.56
N SER A 739 -16.46 -7.34 -24.33
CA SER A 739 -17.51 -6.42 -23.86
C SER A 739 -17.21 -4.96 -24.20
N ARG A 740 -15.94 -4.60 -24.46
CA ARG A 740 -15.44 -3.22 -24.55
C ARG A 740 -15.65 -2.40 -23.27
N VAL A 741 -16.00 -3.06 -22.16
CA VAL A 741 -16.10 -2.43 -20.84
C VAL A 741 -14.70 -2.37 -20.23
N ILE A 742 -14.35 -1.20 -19.69
CA ILE A 742 -13.06 -0.97 -19.04
C ILE A 742 -13.00 -1.83 -17.77
N LEU A 743 -11.93 -2.61 -17.63
CA LEU A 743 -11.64 -3.34 -16.41
C LEU A 743 -11.00 -2.38 -15.39
N GLU A 744 -11.68 -2.17 -14.27
CA GLU A 744 -11.21 -1.29 -13.20
C GLU A 744 -10.67 -2.10 -12.02
N GLU A 745 -9.54 -1.68 -11.45
CA GLU A 745 -8.95 -2.28 -10.25
C GLU A 745 -8.88 -1.23 -9.12
N PRO A 746 -9.24 -1.59 -7.87
CA PRO A 746 -9.10 -0.68 -6.75
C PRO A 746 -7.63 -0.38 -6.46
N VAL A 747 -7.33 0.90 -6.22
CA VAL A 747 -6.00 1.35 -5.80
C VAL A 747 -5.72 0.88 -4.36
N SER A 748 -4.48 0.48 -4.08
CA SER A 748 -4.05 -0.01 -2.76
C SER A 748 -4.30 1.00 -1.64
N LYS A 749 -4.22 2.30 -1.94
CA LYS A 749 -4.50 3.38 -1.01
C LYS A 749 -6.00 3.70 -0.96
N GLY A 750 -6.60 3.44 0.18
CA GLY A 750 -7.99 3.79 0.50
C GLY A 750 -8.11 4.45 1.87
N PHE A 751 -9.35 4.62 2.33
CA PHE A 751 -9.67 5.17 3.65
C PHE A 751 -10.85 4.44 4.27
N PHE A 752 -10.90 4.43 5.61
CA PHE A 752 -12.06 3.92 6.32
C PHE A 752 -13.14 5.01 6.43
N GLY A 753 -14.38 4.63 6.15
CA GLY A 753 -15.55 5.50 6.28
C GLY A 753 -16.84 4.69 6.38
N VAL A 754 -17.94 5.37 6.72
CA VAL A 754 -19.26 4.78 6.92
C VAL A 754 -20.21 5.32 5.83
N PRO A 755 -20.25 4.69 4.63
CA PRO A 755 -21.17 5.08 3.57
C PRO A 755 -22.61 4.58 3.84
N HIS A 756 -22.74 3.54 4.66
CA HIS A 756 -24.01 2.93 5.03
C HIS A 756 -24.14 2.84 6.56
N ARG A 757 -24.00 1.65 7.15
CA ARG A 757 -24.18 1.44 8.61
C ARG A 757 -22.90 1.07 9.35
N GLN A 758 -21.87 0.60 8.64
CA GLN A 758 -20.63 0.10 9.23
C GLN A 758 -19.42 0.77 8.59
N SER A 759 -18.33 0.81 9.34
CA SER A 759 -17.05 1.35 8.86
C SER A 759 -16.41 0.34 7.94
N VAL A 760 -16.24 0.73 6.68
CA VAL A 760 -15.68 -0.11 5.63
C VAL A 760 -14.47 0.57 4.99
N PHE A 761 -13.59 -0.22 4.39
CA PHE A 761 -12.46 0.30 3.65
C PHE A 761 -12.90 0.68 2.23
N ILE A 762 -12.89 1.98 1.94
CA ILE A 762 -13.28 2.55 0.65
C ILE A 762 -12.03 2.82 -0.17
N GLN A 763 -12.02 2.34 -1.41
CA GLN A 763 -10.89 2.45 -2.33
C GLN A 763 -11.31 3.16 -3.62
N PRO A 764 -10.52 4.09 -4.15
CA PRO A 764 -10.74 4.64 -5.46
C PRO A 764 -10.29 3.67 -6.56
N THR A 765 -10.96 3.71 -7.71
CA THR A 765 -10.53 3.10 -8.97
C THR A 765 -10.17 4.20 -9.98
N SER A 766 -10.07 3.86 -11.27
CA SER A 766 -9.89 4.85 -12.33
C SER A 766 -11.05 5.84 -12.40
N GLU A 767 -12.29 5.35 -12.32
CA GLU A 767 -13.51 6.15 -12.54
C GLU A 767 -14.51 6.16 -11.38
N CYS A 768 -14.34 5.31 -10.37
CA CYS A 768 -15.30 5.17 -9.27
C CYS A 768 -14.63 5.21 -7.89
N LEU A 769 -15.42 5.50 -6.87
CA LEU A 769 -15.10 5.24 -5.48
C LEU A 769 -15.90 4.02 -5.02
N ILE A 770 -15.23 2.97 -4.57
CA ILE A 770 -15.87 1.67 -4.34
C ILE A 770 -15.55 1.05 -2.98
N ASN A 771 -16.48 0.23 -2.51
CA ASN A 771 -16.24 -0.85 -1.55
C ASN A 771 -17.06 -2.06 -1.98
N LEU A 772 -16.36 -3.16 -2.28
CA LEU A 772 -16.94 -4.40 -2.82
C LEU A 772 -16.81 -5.59 -1.87
N THR A 773 -16.11 -5.46 -0.75
CA THR A 773 -15.87 -6.59 0.17
C THR A 773 -17.12 -6.93 0.96
N GLU A 774 -17.84 -5.90 1.39
CA GLU A 774 -19.01 -6.00 2.27
C GLU A 774 -20.29 -5.50 1.59
N PHE A 775 -21.40 -6.10 1.98
CA PHE A 775 -22.73 -5.70 1.54
C PHE A 775 -23.40 -4.79 2.60
N PRO A 776 -24.09 -3.70 2.23
CA PRO A 776 -24.35 -3.22 0.86
C PRO A 776 -23.10 -2.66 0.17
N PHE A 777 -22.97 -3.00 -1.13
CA PHE A 777 -21.85 -2.54 -1.94
C PHE A 777 -21.93 -1.04 -2.16
N PHE A 778 -20.79 -0.37 -2.05
CA PHE A 778 -20.68 1.05 -2.31
C PHE A 778 -20.01 1.24 -3.67
N VAL A 779 -20.68 1.90 -4.61
CA VAL A 779 -20.12 2.24 -5.93
C VAL A 779 -20.59 3.65 -6.29
N LEU A 780 -19.66 4.60 -6.34
CA LEU A 780 -19.92 5.99 -6.68
C LEU A 780 -19.03 6.42 -7.87
N PRO A 781 -19.58 6.55 -9.08
CA PRO A 781 -18.84 7.04 -10.24
C PRO A 781 -18.46 8.52 -10.11
N PHE A 782 -17.21 8.88 -10.41
CA PHE A 782 -16.73 10.26 -10.36
C PHE A 782 -17.48 11.19 -11.31
N LYS A 783 -17.94 10.67 -12.46
CA LYS A 783 -18.71 11.42 -13.45
C LYS A 783 -20.06 11.92 -12.91
N ASP A 784 -20.63 11.20 -11.95
CA ASP A 784 -21.94 11.52 -11.38
C ASP A 784 -21.84 12.60 -10.28
N ILE A 785 -20.62 12.94 -9.83
CA ILE A 785 -20.35 13.94 -8.79
C ILE A 785 -20.25 15.33 -9.43
N GLU A 786 -20.94 16.31 -8.83
CA GLU A 786 -20.74 17.74 -9.16
C GLU A 786 -19.74 18.38 -8.19
N ILE A 787 -19.97 18.22 -6.89
CA ILE A 787 -19.14 18.83 -5.86
C ILE A 787 -19.07 17.94 -4.62
N LEU A 788 -17.91 17.97 -3.96
CA LEU A 788 -17.68 17.34 -2.67
C LEU A 788 -17.65 18.40 -1.55
N ASN A 789 -18.34 18.15 -0.45
CA ASN A 789 -18.20 18.96 0.76
C ASN A 789 -17.57 18.14 1.90
N PHE A 790 -16.53 18.69 2.50
CA PHE A 790 -15.94 18.21 3.75
C PHE A 790 -16.63 18.91 4.91
N GLU A 791 -17.52 18.18 5.59
CA GLU A 791 -18.24 18.66 6.77
C GLU A 791 -17.43 18.43 8.05
N ARG A 792 -17.77 19.20 9.09
CA ARG A 792 -17.19 19.13 10.44
C ARG A 792 -15.69 19.42 10.48
N ARG A 793 -15.22 20.30 9.58
CA ARG A 793 -13.82 20.75 9.53
C ARG A 793 -13.54 21.78 10.62
N VAL A 794 -13.39 21.30 11.85
CA VAL A 794 -13.10 22.11 13.05
C VAL A 794 -11.85 21.59 13.75
N SER A 795 -11.00 22.50 14.22
CA SER A 795 -9.80 22.15 14.98
C SER A 795 -10.19 21.42 16.28
N GLY A 796 -9.63 20.23 16.50
CA GLY A 796 -9.92 19.39 17.67
C GLY A 796 -10.86 18.21 17.41
N VAL A 797 -11.52 18.15 16.26
CA VAL A 797 -12.33 16.98 15.85
C VAL A 797 -11.44 16.00 15.08
N THR A 798 -11.49 14.72 15.47
CA THR A 798 -10.66 13.65 14.88
C THR A 798 -11.26 13.03 13.62
N THR A 799 -12.54 13.28 13.35
CA THR A 799 -13.29 12.77 12.20
C THR A 799 -13.92 13.90 11.40
N SER A 800 -14.11 13.68 10.12
CA SER A 800 -14.78 14.58 9.17
C SER A 800 -15.77 13.75 8.34
N ASP A 801 -16.84 14.37 7.87
CA ASP A 801 -17.80 13.71 6.97
C ASP A 801 -17.61 14.20 5.54
N LEU A 802 -17.78 13.30 4.59
CA LEU A 802 -17.76 13.60 3.16
C LEU A 802 -19.18 13.57 2.63
N VAL A 803 -19.60 14.62 1.95
CA VAL A 803 -20.89 14.67 1.26
C VAL A 803 -20.66 14.92 -0.22
N PHE A 804 -21.04 13.94 -1.05
CA PHE A 804 -20.96 14.05 -2.50
C PHE A 804 -22.32 14.50 -3.05
N VAL A 805 -22.35 15.71 -3.58
CA VAL A 805 -23.50 16.25 -4.30
C VAL A 805 -23.42 15.79 -5.75
N LEU A 806 -24.47 15.13 -6.22
CA LEU A 806 -24.52 14.58 -7.57
C LEU A 806 -24.89 15.67 -8.59
N LYS A 807 -24.50 15.48 -9.85
CA LYS A 807 -24.92 16.35 -10.98
C LYS A 807 -26.44 16.38 -11.09
N ASP A 808 -27.07 15.20 -11.01
CA ASP A 808 -28.52 15.05 -10.91
C ASP A 808 -29.02 15.49 -9.52
N LYS A 809 -29.56 16.71 -9.47
CA LYS A 809 -30.04 17.36 -8.24
C LYS A 809 -31.33 16.77 -7.67
N THR A 810 -32.00 15.88 -8.41
CA THR A 810 -33.20 15.17 -7.92
C THR A 810 -32.84 14.04 -6.95
N LYS A 811 -31.61 13.53 -7.04
CA LYS A 811 -31.10 12.47 -6.17
C LYS A 811 -30.54 13.03 -4.87
N THR A 812 -30.73 12.29 -3.79
CA THR A 812 -30.16 12.63 -2.49
C THR A 812 -28.62 12.54 -2.53
N PRO A 813 -27.89 13.48 -1.90
CA PRO A 813 -26.44 13.40 -1.80
C PRO A 813 -25.96 12.12 -1.12
N VAL A 814 -24.76 11.68 -1.48
CA VAL A 814 -24.15 10.49 -0.91
C VAL A 814 -23.29 10.91 0.29
N HIS A 815 -23.61 10.37 1.46
CA HIS A 815 -22.90 10.67 2.70
C HIS A 815 -21.92 9.55 3.06
N VAL A 816 -20.68 9.92 3.40
CA VAL A 816 -19.69 9.01 3.98
C VAL A 816 -19.23 9.59 5.30
N HIS A 817 -19.69 8.97 6.39
CA HIS A 817 -19.43 9.47 7.73
C HIS A 817 -18.14 8.92 8.33
N GLY A 818 -17.60 9.63 9.33
CA GLY A 818 -16.56 9.10 10.22
C GLY A 818 -15.20 8.91 9.56
N VAL A 819 -14.88 9.70 8.54
CA VAL A 819 -13.58 9.67 7.86
C VAL A 819 -12.53 10.30 8.76
N SER A 820 -11.38 9.66 8.93
CA SER A 820 -10.29 10.18 9.76
C SER A 820 -9.80 11.55 9.24
N ALA A 821 -9.66 12.53 10.14
CA ALA A 821 -9.11 13.84 9.83
C ALA A 821 -7.68 13.76 9.24
N MET A 822 -6.94 12.68 9.54
CA MET A 822 -5.62 12.44 8.96
C MET A 822 -5.66 12.09 7.47
N SER A 823 -6.78 11.51 6.99
CA SER A 823 -6.97 11.15 5.59
C SER A 823 -7.45 12.32 4.73
N VAL A 824 -7.99 13.38 5.34
CA VAL A 824 -8.59 14.51 4.60
C VAL A 824 -7.60 15.26 3.69
N PRO A 825 -6.38 15.62 4.13
CA PRO A 825 -5.43 16.27 3.22
C PRO A 825 -5.11 15.43 1.98
N TRP A 826 -5.04 14.10 2.16
CA TRP A 826 -4.86 13.18 1.05
C TRP A 826 -6.08 13.16 0.12
N LEU A 827 -7.29 13.16 0.68
CA LEU A 827 -8.54 13.18 -0.10
C LEU A 827 -8.69 14.47 -0.90
N MET A 828 -8.32 15.62 -0.33
CA MET A 828 -8.33 16.90 -1.03
C MET A 828 -7.38 16.87 -2.23
N ASP A 829 -6.14 16.44 -2.02
CA ASP A 829 -5.16 16.27 -3.10
C ASP A 829 -5.68 15.27 -4.17
N PHE A 830 -6.36 14.21 -3.75
CA PHE A 830 -6.90 13.19 -4.65
C PHE A 830 -8.05 13.71 -5.51
N PHE A 831 -9.06 14.35 -4.91
CA PHE A 831 -10.21 14.88 -5.66
C PHE A 831 -9.84 16.07 -6.54
N ASP A 832 -8.87 16.89 -6.11
CA ASP A 832 -8.26 17.92 -6.94
C ASP A 832 -7.64 17.32 -8.21
N SER A 833 -6.86 16.23 -8.07
CA SER A 833 -6.25 15.54 -9.22
C SER A 833 -7.25 14.88 -10.18
N LYS A 834 -8.50 14.71 -9.74
CA LYS A 834 -9.62 14.18 -10.55
C LYS A 834 -10.50 15.31 -11.11
N ASN A 835 -10.10 16.57 -10.95
CA ASN A 835 -10.84 17.76 -11.32
C ASN A 835 -12.23 17.82 -10.69
N ILE A 836 -12.37 17.32 -9.46
CA ILE A 836 -13.61 17.40 -8.67
C ILE A 836 -13.50 18.60 -7.74
N CYS A 837 -14.44 19.53 -7.86
CA CYS A 837 -14.54 20.68 -6.96
C CYS A 837 -14.85 20.22 -5.54
N PHE A 838 -14.22 20.85 -4.54
CA PHE A 838 -14.58 20.63 -3.15
C PHE A 838 -14.68 21.89 -2.30
N THR A 839 -15.52 21.80 -1.26
CA THR A 839 -15.77 22.82 -0.24
C THR A 839 -15.53 22.25 1.15
N GLU A 840 -15.27 23.13 2.12
CA GLU A 840 -15.05 22.81 3.52
C GLU A 840 -16.02 23.63 4.37
N THR A 841 -16.75 22.96 5.25
CA THR A 841 -17.78 23.57 6.09
C THR A 841 -17.61 23.13 7.55
N LYS A 842 -17.87 24.05 8.47
CA LYS A 842 -17.72 23.79 9.91
C LYS A 842 -18.92 23.03 10.50
N VAL A 843 -20.09 23.21 9.90
CA VAL A 843 -21.38 22.66 10.33
C VAL A 843 -21.95 21.74 9.26
N ASN A 844 -22.82 20.81 9.67
CA ASN A 844 -23.51 19.94 8.73
C ASN A 844 -24.61 20.71 8.01
N ILE A 845 -24.67 20.58 6.68
CA ILE A 845 -25.64 21.30 5.87
C ILE A 845 -26.93 20.48 5.73
N GLN A 846 -28.07 21.16 5.76
CA GLN A 846 -29.37 20.56 5.43
C GLN A 846 -29.55 20.49 3.91
N TRP A 847 -28.87 19.54 3.28
CA TRP A 847 -28.78 19.43 1.82
C TRP A 847 -30.12 19.35 1.09
N ASN A 848 -31.13 18.73 1.70
CA ASN A 848 -32.48 18.64 1.11
C ASN A 848 -33.12 20.01 0.87
N ASN A 849 -32.87 20.98 1.75
CA ASN A 849 -33.40 22.34 1.60
C ASN A 849 -32.61 23.12 0.56
N VAL A 850 -31.28 22.95 0.56
CA VAL A 850 -30.38 23.58 -0.41
C VAL A 850 -30.69 23.11 -1.83
N LEU A 851 -30.81 21.81 -2.06
CA LEU A 851 -31.12 21.25 -3.38
C LEU A 851 -32.50 21.69 -3.89
N LYS A 852 -33.51 21.78 -3.02
CA LYS A 852 -34.83 22.32 -3.38
C LYS A 852 -34.75 23.78 -3.81
N SER A 853 -33.95 24.59 -3.12
CA SER A 853 -33.74 25.99 -3.50
C SER A 853 -33.05 26.12 -4.85
N ILE A 854 -32.05 25.26 -5.13
CA ILE A 854 -31.33 25.23 -6.40
C ILE A 854 -32.27 24.81 -7.54
N LEU A 855 -33.11 23.81 -7.32
CA LEU A 855 -34.08 23.34 -8.33
C LEU A 855 -35.16 24.39 -8.66
N ASN A 856 -35.45 25.32 -7.74
CA ASN A 856 -36.43 26.38 -7.99
C ASN A 856 -35.90 27.48 -8.93
N ASP A 857 -34.61 27.82 -8.83
CA ASP A 857 -33.96 28.81 -9.70
C ASP A 857 -32.47 28.47 -9.88
N PRO A 858 -32.14 27.56 -10.83
CA PRO A 858 -30.77 27.13 -11.06
C PRO A 858 -29.88 28.27 -11.57
N VAL A 859 -30.39 29.13 -12.45
CA VAL A 859 -29.61 30.19 -13.10
C VAL A 859 -29.20 31.24 -12.09
N ALA A 860 -30.12 31.70 -11.23
CA ALA A 860 -29.77 32.67 -10.18
C ALA A 860 -28.76 32.11 -9.17
N PHE A 861 -28.82 30.80 -8.87
CA PHE A 861 -27.85 30.16 -7.99
C PHE A 861 -26.43 30.20 -8.57
N TYR A 862 -26.25 29.82 -9.83
CA TYR A 862 -24.92 29.82 -10.46
C TYR A 862 -24.40 31.24 -10.75
N GLU A 863 -25.26 32.21 -11.08
CA GLU A 863 -24.86 33.63 -11.22
C GLU A 863 -24.48 34.28 -9.87
N GLY A 864 -25.06 33.81 -8.76
CA GLY A 864 -24.77 34.29 -7.40
C GLY A 864 -23.49 33.73 -6.76
N GLY A 865 -22.60 33.10 -7.53
CA GLY A 865 -21.37 32.48 -7.02
C GLY A 865 -21.52 31.01 -6.60
N ALA A 866 -22.65 30.38 -6.91
CA ALA A 866 -22.90 28.95 -6.75
C ALA A 866 -22.48 28.39 -5.38
N TRP A 867 -21.61 27.39 -5.39
CA TRP A 867 -21.12 26.71 -4.20
C TRP A 867 -20.10 27.52 -3.39
N ALA A 868 -19.59 28.64 -3.91
CA ALA A 868 -18.66 29.52 -3.19
C ALA A 868 -19.29 30.17 -1.95
N ILE A 869 -20.62 30.30 -1.93
CA ILE A 869 -21.41 30.79 -0.79
C ILE A 869 -21.14 29.95 0.49
N LEU A 870 -20.79 28.68 0.33
CA LEU A 870 -20.47 27.78 1.44
C LEU A 870 -19.07 28.03 2.04
N GLN A 871 -18.25 28.90 1.43
CA GLN A 871 -16.87 29.20 1.85
C GLN A 871 -16.54 30.70 1.94
N PRO A 872 -17.15 31.45 2.88
CA PRO A 872 -16.91 32.89 3.04
C PRO A 872 -15.45 33.26 3.41
N SER A 873 -14.65 32.31 3.91
CA SER A 873 -13.27 32.58 4.35
C SER A 873 -12.24 32.67 3.22
N ARG A 874 -12.53 32.17 2.01
CA ARG A 874 -11.54 32.07 0.90
C ARG A 874 -11.23 33.41 0.22
N GLU A 875 -12.10 34.41 0.35
CA GLU A 875 -11.95 35.73 -0.30
C GLU A 875 -11.03 36.71 0.45
N THR A 876 -10.61 36.41 1.69
CA THR A 876 -9.83 37.35 2.53
C THR A 876 -8.31 37.32 2.32
N GLY A 877 -7.83 36.75 1.21
CA GLY A 877 -6.40 36.52 0.96
C GLY A 877 -5.67 37.56 0.11
N ASN A 878 -6.38 38.48 -0.56
CA ASN A 878 -5.74 39.47 -1.43
C ASN A 878 -6.67 40.66 -1.67
N GLU A 879 -6.63 41.66 -0.79
CA GLU A 879 -6.80 43.08 -1.15
C GLU A 879 -6.49 43.97 0.06
N GLU A 880 -5.74 45.04 -0.22
CA GLU A 880 -5.31 46.06 0.73
C GLU A 880 -6.50 46.82 1.32
N GLU A 881 -6.29 47.38 2.51
CA GLU A 881 -7.19 48.26 3.28
C GLU A 881 -8.11 49.14 2.41
N GLN A 882 -9.43 48.92 2.49
CA GLN A 882 -10.41 49.99 2.29
C GLN A 882 -11.70 49.78 3.11
N GLU A 883 -11.94 50.82 3.90
CA GLU A 883 -13.05 51.25 4.76
C GLU A 883 -14.39 50.48 4.77
N GLU A 884 -14.94 50.34 5.98
CA GLU A 884 -16.34 50.08 6.29
C GLU A 884 -17.30 50.91 5.42
N THR A 885 -18.33 50.30 4.85
CA THR A 885 -19.76 50.63 5.06
C THR A 885 -20.67 49.83 4.10
N GLY A 886 -21.72 49.21 4.64
CA GLY A 886 -22.86 48.72 3.85
C GLY A 886 -23.42 47.39 4.33
N ASP A 887 -24.24 47.45 5.38
CA ASP A 887 -25.20 46.40 5.76
C ASP A 887 -25.97 45.88 4.54
N ASP A 888 -25.92 44.56 4.32
CA ASP A 888 -27.03 43.70 3.89
C ASP A 888 -26.51 42.25 3.74
N VAL A 889 -26.18 41.62 4.87
CA VAL A 889 -25.99 40.16 4.92
C VAL A 889 -27.13 39.59 5.74
N VAL A 890 -28.04 38.90 5.06
CA VAL A 890 -29.09 38.08 5.67
C VAL A 890 -28.45 37.03 6.57
N ASP A 891 -28.55 37.27 7.87
CA ASP A 891 -28.08 36.40 8.94
C ASP A 891 -28.86 35.07 8.93
N LEU A 892 -28.22 34.00 8.48
CA LEU A 892 -28.75 32.63 8.48
C LEU A 892 -28.34 31.85 9.74
N ASN A 893 -28.08 32.54 10.86
CA ASN A 893 -28.02 31.95 12.20
C ASN A 893 -29.33 32.19 12.95
N THR A 894 -30.28 31.27 12.84
CA THR A 894 -31.33 31.12 13.85
C THR A 894 -31.17 29.77 14.55
N THR A 895 -30.28 29.75 15.54
CA THR A 895 -30.41 28.88 16.72
C THR A 895 -30.84 29.75 17.88
N GLU A 896 -32.15 29.91 18.07
CA GLU A 896 -32.71 30.29 19.36
C GLU A 896 -33.37 29.06 19.96
N GLU A 897 -32.76 28.57 21.03
CA GLU A 897 -33.41 27.67 21.98
C GLU A 897 -34.47 28.45 22.76
N SER A 898 -35.65 27.85 22.88
CA SER A 898 -36.61 28.17 23.93
C SER A 898 -37.05 26.85 24.57
N ASP A 899 -36.43 26.54 25.71
CA ASP A 899 -36.96 25.65 26.75
C ASP A 899 -38.17 26.32 27.41
N ASP A 900 -39.29 25.60 27.47
CA ASP A 900 -39.98 25.24 28.73
C ASP A 900 -41.31 24.50 28.40
N ASP A 901 -41.23 23.19 28.67
CA ASP A 901 -42.14 22.40 29.52
C ASP A 901 -43.45 21.75 29.02
N ASP A 902 -43.46 20.44 29.30
CA ASP A 902 -44.53 19.48 29.64
C ASP A 902 -45.38 18.86 28.50
N ASP A 903 -45.55 17.53 28.37
CA ASP A 903 -45.11 16.38 29.17
C ASP A 903 -45.48 15.05 28.46
N GLU A 904 -44.76 13.99 28.83
CA GLU A 904 -45.12 12.55 28.90
C GLU A 904 -45.45 11.72 27.62
N ASP A 905 -44.53 10.80 27.26
CA ASP A 905 -44.63 9.43 27.79
C ASP A 905 -43.36 8.59 27.50
N PHE A 906 -42.72 8.22 28.60
CA PHE A 906 -41.57 7.31 28.69
C PHE A 906 -42.14 5.92 29.02
N LEU A 907 -41.91 4.91 28.19
CA LEU A 907 -42.05 3.52 28.63
C LEU A 907 -40.81 2.71 28.26
N THR A 908 -40.18 2.26 29.34
CA THR A 908 -39.09 1.32 29.51
C THR A 908 -39.44 -0.10 29.08
N ASP A 909 -38.39 -0.84 28.69
CA ASP A 909 -38.20 -2.30 28.61
C ASP A 909 -39.37 -3.21 28.99
N GLU A 910 -39.76 -4.11 28.06
CA GLU A 910 -40.01 -5.55 28.29
C GLU A 910 -40.47 -6.20 26.97
N ASP A 911 -39.63 -7.06 26.36
CA ASP A 911 -40.00 -8.27 25.57
C ASP A 911 -38.88 -8.76 24.61
N LEU A 912 -37.68 -9.02 25.12
CA LEU A 912 -36.78 -9.99 24.48
C LEU A 912 -36.54 -11.15 25.44
N ALA A 913 -37.39 -12.17 25.29
CA ALA A 913 -37.33 -13.41 26.03
C ALA A 913 -35.96 -14.12 25.84
N PRO A 914 -35.37 -14.64 26.93
CA PRO A 914 -34.14 -15.41 26.90
C PRO A 914 -34.43 -16.85 26.47
N SER A 915 -33.69 -17.37 25.49
CA SER A 915 -33.65 -18.81 25.24
C SER A 915 -32.67 -19.46 26.20
N GLU A 916 -33.22 -20.17 27.18
CA GLU A 916 -32.56 -21.16 28.01
C GLU A 916 -31.99 -22.28 27.12
N ASP A 917 -30.73 -22.64 27.31
CA ASP A 917 -30.30 -24.03 27.14
C ASP A 917 -29.26 -24.33 28.23
N GLU A 918 -29.70 -25.15 29.17
CA GLU A 918 -29.02 -25.52 30.40
C GLU A 918 -27.84 -26.45 30.12
N SER A 919 -26.74 -26.14 30.78
CA SER A 919 -25.62 -27.03 31.03
C SER A 919 -26.00 -28.08 32.09
N GLU A 920 -26.00 -29.36 31.72
CA GLU A 920 -25.91 -30.46 32.69
C GLU A 920 -24.58 -31.21 32.49
N GLU A 921 -23.71 -31.08 33.50
CA GLU A 921 -22.58 -31.95 33.75
C GLU A 921 -23.08 -33.27 34.35
N GLU A 922 -22.71 -34.41 33.76
CA GLU A 922 -22.64 -35.67 34.50
C GLU A 922 -21.27 -36.33 34.30
N SER A 923 -20.48 -36.23 35.36
CA SER A 923 -19.35 -37.09 35.67
C SER A 923 -19.84 -38.42 36.24
N GLU A 924 -19.38 -39.57 35.71
CA GLU A 924 -19.14 -40.78 36.49
C GLU A 924 -18.08 -41.69 35.85
N SER A 925 -17.53 -42.55 36.70
CA SER A 925 -16.19 -43.12 36.68
C SER A 925 -16.14 -44.65 36.48
N TYR A 926 -14.92 -45.13 36.18
CA TYR A 926 -14.31 -46.44 36.49
C TYR A 926 -14.59 -47.72 35.65
N ALA A 927 -13.49 -48.48 35.52
CA ALA A 927 -13.28 -49.89 35.15
C ALA A 927 -13.06 -50.19 33.65
N ASP A 928 -11.82 -50.38 33.17
CA ASP A 928 -10.89 -51.53 33.36
C ASP A 928 -11.26 -52.72 32.46
N GLU A 929 -10.47 -52.97 31.40
CA GLU A 929 -9.91 -54.30 31.12
C GLU A 929 -8.86 -54.29 29.99
N SER A 930 -7.88 -55.15 30.21
CA SER A 930 -6.62 -55.43 29.54
C SER A 930 -6.69 -56.16 28.20
N ASP A 931 -5.68 -55.96 27.34
CA ASP A 931 -4.75 -57.00 26.81
C ASP A 931 -3.96 -56.39 25.63
N SER A 932 -2.65 -56.18 25.72
CA SER A 932 -1.53 -57.13 25.66
C SER A 932 -1.17 -57.64 24.25
N ASN A 933 0.14 -57.70 24.01
CA ASN A 933 0.92 -58.35 22.94
C ASN A 933 1.35 -57.57 21.68
N GLU A 934 2.61 -57.11 21.79
CA GLU A 934 3.78 -57.64 21.05
C GLU A 934 3.85 -57.59 19.51
N ASN A 935 4.97 -56.99 19.06
CA ASN A 935 5.83 -57.40 17.93
C ASN A 935 5.21 -57.41 16.51
N SER A 936 5.88 -57.03 15.43
CA SER A 936 7.29 -56.87 15.14
C SER A 936 7.47 -56.05 13.86
N PHE A 937 8.62 -55.41 13.79
CA PHE A 937 9.27 -54.85 12.62
C PHE A 937 9.66 -55.96 11.62
N VAL A 938 9.22 -55.87 10.35
CA VAL A 938 9.94 -56.43 9.18
C VAL A 938 9.72 -55.54 7.96
N VAL A 939 10.84 -55.10 7.38
CA VAL A 939 11.03 -54.46 6.08
C VAL A 939 11.05 -55.51 4.98
N SER A 940 10.37 -55.27 3.85
CA SER A 940 10.90 -55.54 2.49
C SER A 940 9.83 -55.39 1.39
N ASP A 941 10.06 -54.40 0.53
CA ASP A 941 10.27 -54.52 -0.92
C ASP A 941 9.30 -55.25 -1.87
N GLU A 942 9.09 -54.54 -2.98
CA GLU A 942 8.84 -54.94 -4.37
C GLU A 942 7.41 -55.21 -4.89
N LYS A 943 7.03 -54.33 -5.85
CA LYS A 943 6.57 -54.62 -7.22
C LYS A 943 5.60 -55.79 -7.41
N ASP A 944 4.40 -55.53 -7.92
CA ASP A 944 4.14 -55.40 -9.36
C ASP A 944 2.63 -55.28 -9.65
N GLU A 945 2.37 -54.69 -10.81
CA GLU A 945 1.14 -54.64 -11.60
C GLU A 945 0.24 -55.88 -11.44
N SER A 946 -1.09 -55.82 -11.41
CA SER A 946 -1.92 -55.56 -12.59
C SER A 946 -3.38 -55.94 -12.27
N GLU A 947 -4.30 -55.22 -12.93
CA GLU A 947 -5.56 -55.71 -13.50
C GLU A 947 -6.85 -55.96 -12.67
N GLU A 948 -7.88 -55.23 -13.14
CA GLU A 948 -9.28 -55.67 -13.39
C GLU A 948 -10.31 -55.82 -12.24
N ILE A 949 -11.00 -54.71 -11.96
CA ILE A 949 -12.47 -54.46 -12.08
C ILE A 949 -13.31 -55.74 -12.38
N PRO A 950 -14.43 -56.09 -11.67
CA PRO A 950 -15.66 -55.27 -11.72
C PRO A 950 -16.67 -55.29 -10.54
N LYS A 951 -17.27 -54.11 -10.34
CA LYS A 951 -18.71 -53.80 -10.16
C LYS A 951 -19.62 -54.84 -9.46
N LYS A 952 -20.27 -54.42 -8.35
CA LYS A 952 -21.71 -54.03 -8.36
C LYS A 952 -22.29 -53.66 -6.97
N LYS A 953 -23.05 -52.56 -7.02
CA LYS A 953 -24.35 -52.28 -6.35
C LYS A 953 -24.39 -51.79 -4.88
N LYS A 954 -24.57 -50.47 -4.77
CA LYS A 954 -25.72 -49.77 -4.14
C LYS A 954 -26.63 -50.65 -3.25
N GLN A 955 -26.78 -50.27 -1.98
CA GLN A 955 -28.01 -49.62 -1.50
C GLN A 955 -27.91 -49.11 -0.04
N LYS A 956 -28.21 -47.82 0.10
CA LYS A 956 -28.98 -47.16 1.17
C LYS A 956 -28.93 -47.77 2.58
N ARG A 957 -28.37 -47.00 3.50
CA ARG A 957 -29.17 -46.43 4.57
C ARG A 957 -28.69 -45.03 4.93
#